data_AF-A0A1Q7C872-F1
#
_entry.id   AF-A0A1Q7C872-F1
#
_cell.length_a   1.000
_cell.length_b   1.000
_cell.length_c   1.000
_cell.angle_alpha   90.00
_cell.angle_beta   90.00
_cell.angle_gamma   90.00
#
_symmetry.space_group_name_H-M   'P 1'
#
loop_
_entity.id
_entity.type
_entity.pdbx_description
1 polymer ?
#
loop_
_entity_poly.entity_id
_entity_poly.type
_entity_poly.pdbx_seq_one_letter_code
_entity_poly.pdbx_strand_id
1 'polypeptide(L)'
;MKIPIESHLYSFLASGVEPVGSPEFTVSAGVPQRVGGRVLSALRRVGILLYLMSVTGLLVSSAHGQASNAIVIENQQPGTTQWRANFGSTASDAGGQIKGYASATSVNKGENITFYVSVNPAQTYTIDVYRMGWYQGLGGRLVQHIGPLNGTLQPACPTDATTGMIECQWASAYTLATQSSWTSGIYVALLTNAQAYQNYIVFVVRDDSRVAALLYQQPVTTYQAYNNYPDDNTTGKSLYAFNSNGATTISGGKNAVKVSFDRPYEGNGTGNAYSQSFFSWEYPFVRWMEKSGYDVTYATDIDTHSNGGRLLNYRGFLSVGHDEYWSKPMYDAVMAARDAGVSLGFFSANAIYWQARFESSSSGVPNRVEVCYRDATLDPVSDPTLKTVLWRDPPLNRPEQTLMGVQYTAEVPYNSQIGGWASYVVTNSGNWVYAGTGFKDGDTVPGIDGYEADRLFSQYPPPNAVSSTYTPLSNSALGNGGPSDYSNSSVYQAPSGAWVFAAGTIAWSWGLDNFNGYNFADPRIQQTTANVLNAFLTGVAPTITTFTPESGPVGTSVTIGGTNFMGATAVTFNGSAASFTVTSDTAIQTTVPAGATTGPLSVTTPAGTATSASSFAVVVAPTITSFTPSSGRVGASVTISGANFMGATAVTFNGSTAAFTVTSDTAIQTTVPAVQ
;
A
#
# COMPACT_ATOMS: atom_id res chain seq x y z
N MET A 1 -17.52 11.79 31.28
CA MET A 1 -18.98 11.58 31.12
C MET A 1 -19.14 10.12 30.73
N LYS A 2 -19.79 9.29 31.55
CA LYS A 2 -19.91 7.84 31.31
C LYS A 2 -20.90 7.59 30.17
N ILE A 3 -20.47 6.91 29.12
CA ILE A 3 -21.35 6.16 28.23
C ILE A 3 -20.92 4.70 28.37
N PRO A 4 -21.80 3.79 28.81
CA PRO A 4 -21.48 2.37 28.86
C PRO A 4 -21.52 1.82 27.43
N ILE A 5 -20.38 1.38 26.92
CA ILE A 5 -20.32 0.49 25.76
C ILE A 5 -20.59 -0.93 26.30
N GLU A 6 -21.85 -1.20 26.60
CA GLU A 6 -22.33 -2.57 26.78
C GLU A 6 -23.03 -3.01 25.50
N SER A 7 -22.45 -4.02 24.83
CA SER A 7 -23.13 -5.06 24.06
C SER A 7 -24.37 -4.66 23.25
N HIS A 8 -24.21 -4.21 22.00
CA HIS A 8 -25.28 -4.27 21.00
C HIS A 8 -24.75 -4.67 19.61
N LEU A 9 -24.19 -5.87 19.54
CA LEU A 9 -24.52 -6.82 18.49
C LEU A 9 -25.17 -8.00 19.22
N TYR A 10 -26.19 -8.63 18.62
CA TYR A 10 -27.01 -9.75 19.13
C TYR A 10 -28.30 -9.39 19.90
N SER A 11 -29.44 -9.38 19.19
CA SER A 11 -30.45 -10.44 19.34
C SER A 11 -31.52 -10.31 18.25
N PHE A 12 -31.66 -11.30 17.37
CA PHE A 12 -32.97 -11.75 16.88
C PHE A 12 -32.76 -13.16 16.35
N LEU A 13 -33.21 -14.15 17.12
CA LEU A 13 -33.80 -15.43 16.72
C LEU A 13 -33.84 -16.34 17.96
N ALA A 14 -34.95 -16.28 18.70
CA ALA A 14 -35.56 -17.43 19.39
C ALA A 14 -36.73 -16.95 20.27
N SER A 15 -37.93 -16.89 19.70
CA SER A 15 -39.13 -17.15 20.47
C SER A 15 -40.09 -17.95 19.60
N GLY A 16 -40.21 -19.23 19.92
CA GLY A 16 -41.25 -20.08 19.37
C GLY A 16 -42.58 -19.66 19.97
N VAL A 17 -43.48 -19.16 19.11
CA VAL A 17 -44.91 -19.10 19.35
C VAL A 17 -45.57 -19.44 18.01
N GLU A 18 -46.42 -20.48 18.03
CA GLU A 18 -47.17 -20.93 16.86
C GLU A 18 -48.11 -19.84 16.33
N PRO A 19 -48.30 -19.72 15.00
CA PRO A 19 -49.36 -18.88 14.46
C PRO A 19 -50.59 -19.73 14.11
N VAL A 20 -51.67 -19.47 14.85
CA VAL A 20 -53.05 -19.73 14.42
C VAL A 20 -53.48 -18.63 13.45
N GLY A 21 -54.06 -19.01 12.31
CA GLY A 21 -54.99 -18.16 11.55
C GLY A 21 -54.40 -17.35 10.40
N SER A 22 -54.45 -17.92 9.20
CA SER A 22 -54.33 -17.22 7.91
C SER A 22 -55.69 -16.70 7.44
N PRO A 23 -55.76 -15.48 6.85
CA PRO A 23 -56.74 -15.18 5.81
C PRO A 23 -56.09 -15.26 4.41
N GLU A 24 -56.92 -15.74 3.49
CA GLU A 24 -56.65 -16.06 2.09
C GLU A 24 -56.30 -14.84 1.22
N PHE A 25 -55.40 -15.03 0.23
CA PHE A 25 -55.54 -14.43 -1.10
C PHE A 25 -54.98 -15.39 -2.18
N THR A 26 -55.80 -15.61 -3.20
CA THR A 26 -55.67 -16.58 -4.30
C THR A 26 -54.97 -15.97 -5.50
N VAL A 27 -54.01 -16.67 -6.12
CA VAL A 27 -53.70 -16.52 -7.56
C VAL A 27 -53.37 -17.88 -8.17
N SER A 28 -54.13 -18.22 -9.22
CA SER A 28 -54.11 -19.47 -9.99
C SER A 28 -53.01 -19.46 -11.05
N ALA A 29 -52.33 -20.60 -11.25
CA ALA A 29 -51.56 -20.90 -12.45
C ALA A 29 -51.89 -22.31 -12.94
N GLY A 30 -52.59 -22.39 -14.07
CA GLY A 30 -53.00 -23.62 -14.74
C GLY A 30 -51.87 -24.24 -15.56
N VAL A 31 -51.80 -25.56 -15.49
CA VAL A 31 -50.99 -26.47 -16.33
C VAL A 31 -51.69 -26.67 -17.69
N PRO A 32 -50.94 -27.04 -18.74
CA PRO A 32 -51.39 -28.21 -19.50
C PRO A 32 -50.28 -29.22 -19.84
N GLN A 33 -50.71 -30.48 -19.93
CA GLN A 33 -49.94 -31.69 -20.20
C GLN A 33 -49.60 -31.94 -21.68
N ARG A 34 -48.66 -32.89 -21.85
CA ARG A 34 -48.08 -33.52 -23.05
C ARG A 34 -49.06 -34.06 -24.10
N VAL A 35 -48.62 -34.09 -25.36
CA VAL A 35 -48.90 -35.19 -26.33
C VAL A 35 -47.64 -35.48 -27.16
N GLY A 36 -47.34 -36.77 -27.39
CA GLY A 36 -46.12 -37.26 -28.05
C GLY A 36 -46.21 -37.50 -29.57
N GLY A 37 -45.11 -37.99 -30.14
CA GLY A 37 -45.01 -38.50 -31.50
C GLY A 37 -43.58 -38.90 -31.89
N ARG A 38 -43.33 -40.20 -32.10
CA ARG A 38 -42.10 -40.80 -32.65
C ARG A 38 -42.23 -40.98 -34.17
N VAL A 39 -41.22 -40.64 -34.98
CA VAL A 39 -40.82 -41.28 -36.28
C VAL A 39 -39.35 -40.84 -36.56
N LEU A 40 -38.29 -41.65 -36.39
CA LEU A 40 -37.64 -42.66 -37.26
C LEU A 40 -36.83 -42.17 -38.49
N SER A 41 -35.55 -42.60 -38.52
CA SER A 41 -34.63 -42.81 -39.68
C SER A 41 -33.89 -41.57 -40.25
N ALA A 42 -32.62 -41.56 -40.70
CA ALA A 42 -31.60 -42.58 -40.91
C ALA A 42 -30.15 -42.01 -41.05
N LEU A 43 -29.18 -42.78 -40.54
CA LEU A 43 -27.84 -43.17 -41.07
C LEU A 43 -26.78 -42.15 -41.61
N ARG A 44 -25.63 -42.18 -40.90
CA ARG A 44 -24.21 -42.40 -41.33
C ARG A 44 -23.29 -41.25 -41.84
N ARG A 45 -22.25 -41.04 -41.01
CA ARG A 45 -20.77 -41.09 -41.27
C ARG A 45 -19.97 -39.85 -41.76
N VAL A 46 -19.05 -39.43 -40.86
CA VAL A 46 -17.61 -39.08 -41.05
C VAL A 46 -17.21 -37.66 -41.53
N GLY A 47 -16.27 -37.04 -40.79
CA GLY A 47 -15.44 -35.88 -41.16
C GLY A 47 -15.83 -34.60 -40.41
N ILE A 48 -15.24 -34.23 -39.28
CA ILE A 48 -13.94 -33.52 -39.10
C ILE A 48 -13.76 -32.34 -40.08
N LEU A 49 -13.47 -31.17 -39.47
CA LEU A 49 -13.02 -29.87 -39.99
C LEU A 49 -14.08 -28.80 -40.36
N LEU A 50 -13.86 -27.62 -39.74
CA LEU A 50 -14.26 -26.27 -40.18
C LEU A 50 -15.72 -25.81 -39.95
N TYR A 51 -16.09 -25.52 -38.70
CA TYR A 51 -16.93 -24.35 -38.39
C TYR A 51 -16.96 -24.03 -36.88
N LEU A 52 -15.92 -23.37 -36.36
CA LEU A 52 -15.94 -22.58 -35.10
C LEU A 52 -14.57 -21.92 -34.87
N MET A 53 -14.19 -21.00 -35.77
CA MET A 53 -13.15 -20.01 -35.52
C MET A 53 -13.59 -18.71 -36.17
N SER A 54 -14.33 -17.89 -35.43
CA SER A 54 -14.41 -16.44 -35.65
C SER A 54 -15.32 -15.75 -34.64
N VAL A 55 -15.08 -15.92 -33.33
CA VAL A 55 -15.28 -14.88 -32.30
C VAL A 55 -14.30 -15.17 -31.15
N THR A 56 -13.02 -14.93 -31.36
CA THR A 56 -12.05 -14.73 -30.28
C THR A 56 -11.60 -13.29 -30.35
N GLY A 57 -12.19 -12.44 -29.51
CA GLY A 57 -11.59 -11.15 -29.20
C GLY A 57 -10.19 -11.40 -28.65
N LEU A 58 -9.19 -10.81 -29.29
CA LEU A 58 -7.79 -10.95 -28.92
C LEU A 58 -7.58 -10.50 -27.47
N LEU A 59 -7.33 -11.46 -26.58
CA LEU A 59 -6.47 -11.24 -25.42
C LEU A 59 -5.04 -11.16 -25.96
N VAL A 60 -4.55 -9.95 -26.19
CA VAL A 60 -3.11 -9.73 -26.34
C VAL A 60 -2.50 -9.90 -24.97
N SER A 61 -2.01 -11.11 -24.70
CA SER A 61 -1.10 -11.39 -23.59
C SER A 61 0.27 -10.87 -23.99
N SER A 62 0.72 -9.79 -23.35
CA SER A 62 2.11 -9.36 -23.41
C SER A 62 2.95 -10.27 -22.51
N ALA A 63 3.32 -11.42 -23.04
CA ALA A 63 4.30 -12.32 -22.43
C ALA A 63 5.72 -11.78 -22.68
N HIS A 64 6.14 -10.79 -21.88
CA HIS A 64 7.54 -10.48 -21.62
C HIS A 64 7.67 -9.95 -20.17
N GLY A 65 7.89 -10.88 -19.23
CA GLY A 65 8.60 -10.59 -17.97
C GLY A 65 7.83 -9.97 -16.81
N GLN A 66 6.60 -10.41 -16.49
CA GLN A 66 6.15 -10.28 -15.10
C GLN A 66 6.99 -11.27 -14.29
N ALA A 67 7.86 -10.80 -13.39
CA ALA A 67 8.11 -11.59 -12.19
C ALA A 67 6.71 -11.94 -11.64
N SER A 68 6.40 -13.22 -11.55
CA SER A 68 5.04 -13.68 -11.26
C SER A 68 4.59 -13.05 -9.94
N ASN A 69 3.57 -12.19 -9.96
CA ASN A 69 3.07 -11.53 -8.75
C ASN A 69 2.71 -12.60 -7.71
N ALA A 70 3.46 -12.65 -6.61
CA ALA A 70 3.31 -13.71 -5.61
C ALA A 70 1.91 -13.71 -4.97
N ILE A 71 1.27 -12.54 -4.83
CA ILE A 71 -0.09 -12.44 -4.29
C ILE A 71 -1.10 -13.07 -5.25
N VAL A 72 -0.94 -12.88 -6.56
CA VAL A 72 -1.81 -13.51 -7.57
C VAL A 72 -1.66 -15.02 -7.55
N ILE A 73 -0.43 -15.53 -7.40
CA ILE A 73 -0.18 -16.98 -7.27
C ILE A 73 -0.75 -17.52 -5.95
N GLU A 74 -0.50 -16.84 -4.84
CA GLU A 74 -1.00 -17.21 -3.52
C GLU A 74 -2.52 -17.28 -3.50
N ASN A 75 -3.18 -16.32 -4.15
CA ASN A 75 -4.63 -16.31 -4.28
C ASN A 75 -5.19 -17.47 -5.09
N GLN A 76 -4.39 -18.24 -5.84
CA GLN A 76 -4.86 -19.46 -6.52
C GLN A 76 -4.93 -20.66 -5.57
N GLN A 77 -4.33 -20.56 -4.38
CA GLN A 77 -4.34 -21.63 -3.40
C GLN A 77 -5.73 -21.78 -2.75
N PRO A 78 -6.13 -23.00 -2.34
CA PRO A 78 -7.43 -23.22 -1.70
C PRO A 78 -7.59 -22.42 -0.40
N GLY A 79 -8.63 -21.59 -0.33
CA GLY A 79 -9.04 -20.90 0.90
C GLY A 79 -9.88 -21.76 1.84
N THR A 80 -10.13 -21.23 3.03
CA THR A 80 -11.00 -21.80 4.07
C THR A 80 -11.55 -20.70 4.98
N THR A 81 -12.66 -20.96 5.67
CA THR A 81 -13.21 -20.09 6.73
C THR A 81 -12.87 -20.58 8.14
N GLN A 82 -12.16 -21.70 8.27
CA GLN A 82 -11.85 -22.33 9.58
C GLN A 82 -10.91 -21.51 10.46
N TRP A 83 -10.26 -20.48 9.89
CA TRP A 83 -9.53 -19.49 10.66
C TRP A 83 -10.45 -18.67 11.59
N ARG A 84 -11.77 -18.63 11.34
CA ARG A 84 -12.73 -17.93 12.21
C ARG A 84 -12.95 -18.73 13.48
N ALA A 85 -12.47 -18.20 14.61
CA ALA A 85 -12.79 -18.70 15.93
C ALA A 85 -14.30 -18.71 16.17
N ASN A 86 -14.81 -19.77 16.79
CA ASN A 86 -16.22 -19.87 17.11
C ASN A 86 -16.53 -18.95 18.31
N PHE A 87 -17.50 -18.05 18.15
CA PHE A 87 -17.85 -17.05 19.17
C PHE A 87 -18.13 -17.63 20.56
N GLY A 88 -18.78 -18.79 20.65
CA GLY A 88 -19.06 -19.47 21.92
C GLY A 88 -17.86 -20.18 22.56
N SER A 89 -16.71 -20.17 21.90
CA SER A 89 -15.49 -20.88 22.31
C SER A 89 -14.29 -19.96 22.51
N THR A 90 -14.44 -18.64 22.37
CA THR A 90 -13.33 -17.72 22.63
C THR A 90 -12.88 -17.83 24.09
N ALA A 91 -11.59 -18.09 24.31
CA ALA A 91 -11.02 -18.13 25.66
C ALA A 91 -11.07 -16.73 26.29
N SER A 92 -11.51 -16.64 27.55
CA SER A 92 -11.54 -15.38 28.30
C SER A 92 -10.20 -15.13 28.99
N ASP A 93 -9.88 -13.86 29.24
CA ASP A 93 -8.65 -13.49 29.96
C ASP A 93 -8.69 -13.95 31.41
N ALA A 94 -9.83 -13.75 32.08
CA ALA A 94 -10.05 -14.21 33.45
C ALA A 94 -10.05 -15.75 33.59
N GLY A 95 -10.53 -16.48 32.58
CA GLY A 95 -10.56 -17.94 32.60
C GLY A 95 -9.22 -18.57 32.21
N GLY A 96 -8.49 -17.94 31.29
CA GLY A 96 -7.19 -18.42 30.82
C GLY A 96 -7.24 -19.79 30.13
N GLN A 97 -8.39 -20.16 29.55
CA GLN A 97 -8.61 -21.53 29.03
C GLN A 97 -7.54 -21.94 28.02
N ILE A 98 -7.18 -21.01 27.15
CA ILE A 98 -5.98 -21.02 26.33
C ILE A 98 -5.61 -19.59 25.95
N LYS A 99 -4.35 -19.20 26.14
CA LYS A 99 -3.81 -17.88 25.79
C LYS A 99 -2.42 -18.02 25.22
N GLY A 100 -2.06 -17.15 24.28
CA GLY A 100 -0.70 -17.14 23.77
C GLY A 100 -0.23 -15.82 23.19
N TYR A 101 1.09 -15.73 23.02
CA TYR A 101 1.77 -14.64 22.33
C TYR A 101 3.00 -15.17 21.59
N ALA A 102 3.53 -14.37 20.67
CA ALA A 102 4.71 -14.70 19.88
C ALA A 102 5.97 -13.98 20.38
N SER A 103 7.14 -14.56 20.12
CA SER A 103 8.46 -13.98 20.41
C SER A 103 8.80 -12.74 19.58
N ALA A 104 8.05 -12.47 18.52
CA ALA A 104 8.21 -11.32 17.63
C ALA A 104 6.85 -10.95 17.02
N THR A 105 6.68 -9.69 16.61
CA THR A 105 5.51 -9.24 15.83
C THR A 105 5.60 -9.70 14.37
N SER A 106 6.82 -9.96 13.89
CA SER A 106 7.09 -10.39 12.53
C SER A 106 8.41 -11.16 12.42
N VAL A 107 8.49 -12.05 11.44
CA VAL A 107 9.71 -12.80 11.07
C VAL A 107 9.87 -12.82 9.55
N ASN A 108 11.09 -12.96 9.06
CA ASN A 108 11.30 -13.17 7.63
C ASN A 108 10.91 -14.61 7.26
N LYS A 109 10.42 -14.84 6.04
CA LYS A 109 10.17 -16.21 5.54
C LYS A 109 11.45 -17.05 5.65
N GLY A 110 11.33 -18.26 6.19
CA GLY A 110 12.47 -19.13 6.49
C GLY A 110 13.02 -18.97 7.92
N GLU A 111 12.62 -17.94 8.66
CA GLU A 111 13.00 -17.75 10.06
C GLU A 111 12.00 -18.40 11.02
N ASN A 112 12.44 -18.56 12.27
CA ASN A 112 11.66 -19.16 13.34
C ASN A 112 10.90 -18.09 14.13
N ILE A 113 9.64 -18.40 14.48
CA ILE A 113 8.86 -17.65 15.46
C ILE A 113 8.41 -18.58 16.58
N THR A 114 8.62 -18.18 17.84
CA THR A 114 8.26 -18.99 19.00
C THR A 114 6.94 -18.52 19.59
N PHE A 115 6.05 -19.46 19.87
CA PHE A 115 4.80 -19.25 20.57
C PHE A 115 4.92 -19.66 22.04
N TYR A 116 4.46 -18.77 22.91
CA TYR A 116 4.31 -18.99 24.34
C TYR A 116 2.83 -19.21 24.61
N VAL A 117 2.48 -20.35 25.21
CA VAL A 117 1.08 -20.75 25.38
C VAL A 117 0.84 -21.20 26.82
N SER A 118 -0.23 -20.66 27.41
CA SER A 118 -0.78 -21.08 28.70
C SER A 118 -2.14 -21.76 28.47
N VAL A 119 -2.37 -22.88 29.15
CA VAL A 119 -3.62 -23.65 29.04
C VAL A 119 -4.13 -24.00 30.44
N ASN A 120 -5.36 -23.58 30.75
CA ASN A 120 -5.98 -23.75 32.08
C ASN A 120 -7.37 -24.42 31.99
N PRO A 121 -7.59 -25.59 32.60
CA PRO A 121 -6.60 -26.48 33.19
C PRO A 121 -5.65 -27.05 32.14
N ALA A 122 -4.51 -27.59 32.58
CA ALA A 122 -3.55 -28.26 31.70
C ALA A 122 -4.22 -29.40 30.91
N GLN A 123 -4.08 -29.37 29.59
CA GLN A 123 -4.68 -30.31 28.64
C GLN A 123 -4.01 -30.17 27.27
N THR A 124 -4.35 -31.05 26.33
CA THR A 124 -3.82 -30.95 24.97
C THR A 124 -4.43 -29.78 24.20
N TYR A 125 -3.69 -29.26 23.22
CA TYR A 125 -4.17 -28.24 22.29
C TYR A 125 -3.53 -28.39 20.90
N THR A 126 -4.10 -27.76 19.88
CA THR A 126 -3.54 -27.68 18.52
C THR A 126 -3.28 -26.22 18.14
N ILE A 127 -2.46 -26.03 17.10
CA ILE A 127 -2.21 -24.73 16.47
C ILE A 127 -2.46 -24.87 14.98
N ASP A 128 -3.46 -24.15 14.47
CA ASP A 128 -3.68 -24.00 13.03
C ASP A 128 -3.17 -22.64 12.56
N VAL A 129 -2.16 -22.65 11.68
CA VAL A 129 -1.57 -21.43 11.14
C VAL A 129 -2.21 -21.10 9.80
N TYR A 130 -2.81 -19.93 9.71
CA TYR A 130 -3.46 -19.43 8.50
C TYR A 130 -2.73 -18.19 7.97
N ARG A 131 -2.55 -18.11 6.65
CA ARG A 131 -2.22 -16.86 5.96
C ARG A 131 -3.53 -16.15 5.63
N MET A 132 -3.66 -14.90 6.06
CA MET A 132 -4.85 -14.08 5.82
C MET A 132 -4.75 -13.39 4.46
N GLY A 133 -5.89 -13.24 3.78
CA GLY A 133 -5.91 -12.75 2.40
C GLY A 133 -7.27 -12.90 1.73
N TRP A 134 -7.34 -12.89 0.39
CA TRP A 134 -8.63 -13.00 -0.33
C TRP A 134 -9.15 -14.44 -0.45
N TYR A 135 -8.38 -15.34 -1.09
CA TYR A 135 -8.68 -16.75 -1.34
C TYR A 135 -10.14 -17.07 -1.76
N GLN A 136 -10.54 -16.61 -2.95
CA GLN A 136 -11.91 -16.79 -3.49
C GLN A 136 -13.01 -16.23 -2.57
N GLY A 137 -12.65 -15.29 -1.70
CA GLY A 137 -13.54 -14.70 -0.72
C GLY A 137 -13.58 -15.41 0.63
N LEU A 138 -12.91 -16.54 0.82
CA LEU A 138 -12.92 -17.32 2.08
C LEU A 138 -12.06 -16.69 3.19
N GLY A 139 -11.07 -15.89 2.82
CA GLY A 139 -10.37 -15.00 3.76
C GLY A 139 -9.09 -15.52 4.38
N GLY A 140 -8.88 -16.83 4.38
CA GLY A 140 -7.63 -17.38 4.85
C GLY A 140 -7.31 -18.69 4.16
N ARG A 141 -6.04 -19.06 4.17
CA ARG A 141 -5.59 -20.38 3.77
C ARG A 141 -4.92 -21.06 4.95
N LEU A 142 -5.29 -22.30 5.22
CA LEU A 142 -4.55 -23.12 6.17
C LEU A 142 -3.17 -23.42 5.59
N VAL A 143 -2.13 -22.98 6.28
CA VAL A 143 -0.73 -23.15 5.87
C VAL A 143 -0.13 -24.36 6.57
N GLN A 144 -0.46 -24.54 7.85
CA GLN A 144 0.09 -25.64 8.64
C GLN A 144 -0.81 -25.97 9.82
N HIS A 145 -1.02 -27.27 10.07
CA HIS A 145 -1.60 -27.80 11.30
C HIS A 145 -0.50 -28.34 12.20
N ILE A 146 -0.56 -28.05 13.49
CA ILE A 146 0.41 -28.49 14.50
C ILE A 146 -0.35 -29.10 15.68
N GLY A 147 0.15 -30.26 16.13
CA GLY A 147 -0.28 -30.91 17.35
C GLY A 147 -0.95 -32.27 17.12
N PRO A 148 -1.60 -32.80 18.17
CA PRO A 148 -1.80 -32.18 19.48
C PRO A 148 -0.48 -31.95 20.24
N LEU A 149 -0.41 -30.85 20.99
CA LEU A 149 0.66 -30.48 21.92
C LEU A 149 0.14 -30.58 23.36
N ASN A 150 1.03 -30.83 24.31
CA ASN A 150 0.67 -30.81 25.73
C ASN A 150 0.71 -29.36 26.25
N GLY A 151 -0.42 -28.83 26.69
CA GLY A 151 -0.54 -27.50 27.27
C GLY A 151 -0.46 -27.53 28.80
N THR A 152 0.20 -26.54 29.37
CA THR A 152 0.35 -26.36 30.81
C THR A 152 -0.07 -24.95 31.21
N LEU A 153 -0.52 -24.79 32.46
CA LEU A 153 -0.70 -23.47 33.04
C LEU A 153 0.67 -22.82 33.23
N GLN A 154 0.85 -21.63 32.66
CA GLN A 154 2.06 -20.82 32.83
C GLN A 154 1.96 -19.92 34.08
N PRO A 155 3.09 -19.44 34.63
CA PRO A 155 3.09 -18.47 35.73
C PRO A 155 2.32 -17.19 35.40
N ALA A 156 1.79 -16.54 36.44
CA ALA A 156 1.23 -15.19 36.30
C ALA A 156 2.31 -14.21 35.82
N CYS A 157 1.91 -13.22 35.02
CA CYS A 157 2.83 -12.26 34.43
C CYS A 157 3.20 -11.17 35.45
N PRO A 158 4.49 -10.96 35.77
CA PRO A 158 4.91 -9.87 36.63
C PRO A 158 4.38 -8.50 36.21
N THR A 159 4.08 -7.65 37.20
CA THR A 159 3.67 -6.26 37.01
C THR A 159 4.65 -5.30 37.67
N ASP A 160 5.12 -4.31 36.92
CA ASP A 160 5.87 -3.17 37.45
C ASP A 160 4.88 -2.15 38.05
N ALA A 161 4.96 -1.95 39.36
CA ALA A 161 4.06 -1.04 40.08
C ALA A 161 4.26 0.45 39.73
N THR A 162 5.45 0.85 39.28
CA THR A 162 5.75 2.23 38.91
C THR A 162 5.25 2.54 37.51
N THR A 163 5.57 1.68 36.54
CA THR A 163 5.24 1.93 35.12
C THR A 163 3.90 1.36 34.70
N GLY A 164 3.35 0.40 35.46
CA GLY A 164 2.17 -0.38 35.10
C GLY A 164 2.45 -1.48 34.08
N MET A 165 3.70 -1.69 33.68
CA MET A 165 4.05 -2.69 32.67
C MET A 165 3.72 -4.10 33.17
N ILE A 166 3.05 -4.88 32.33
CA ILE A 166 2.84 -6.32 32.53
C ILE A 166 3.67 -7.04 31.49
N GLU A 167 4.51 -7.98 31.92
CA GLU A 167 5.37 -8.77 31.04
C GLU A 167 5.38 -10.22 31.50
N CYS A 168 5.07 -11.16 30.62
CA CYS A 168 5.02 -12.59 30.92
C CYS A 168 6.40 -13.23 30.74
N GLN A 169 6.72 -14.17 31.61
CA GLN A 169 7.95 -14.98 31.56
C GLN A 169 7.60 -16.45 31.29
N TRP A 170 6.73 -16.68 30.30
CA TRP A 170 6.25 -18.02 29.98
C TRP A 170 7.35 -18.85 29.32
N ALA A 171 7.35 -20.15 29.59
CA ALA A 171 8.21 -21.08 28.87
C ALA A 171 7.75 -21.22 27.41
N SER A 172 8.71 -21.37 26.49
CA SER A 172 8.40 -21.63 25.07
C SER A 172 7.55 -22.89 24.92
N ALA A 173 6.43 -22.78 24.23
CA ALA A 173 5.51 -23.90 24.03
C ALA A 173 5.74 -24.58 22.66
N TYR A 174 5.99 -23.79 21.62
CA TYR A 174 6.28 -24.29 20.28
C TYR A 174 7.09 -23.28 19.47
N THR A 175 8.04 -23.73 18.65
CA THR A 175 8.74 -22.87 17.68
C THR A 175 8.34 -23.28 16.27
N LEU A 176 7.66 -22.37 15.58
CA LEU A 176 7.26 -22.52 14.19
C LEU A 176 8.41 -22.07 13.29
N ALA A 177 8.91 -22.99 12.47
CA ALA A 177 9.81 -22.67 11.36
C ALA A 177 8.98 -22.25 10.15
N THR A 178 8.98 -20.95 9.83
CA THR A 178 8.36 -20.48 8.58
C THR A 178 9.16 -21.01 7.39
N GLN A 179 8.52 -21.29 6.26
CA GLN A 179 9.22 -21.85 5.09
C GLN A 179 9.55 -20.75 4.09
N SER A 180 10.62 -20.92 3.30
CA SER A 180 10.99 -19.98 2.23
C SER A 180 9.95 -19.88 1.10
N SER A 181 9.04 -20.86 1.00
CA SER A 181 7.90 -20.89 0.10
C SER A 181 6.70 -20.07 0.59
N TRP A 182 6.71 -19.60 1.84
CA TRP A 182 5.60 -18.82 2.39
C TRP A 182 5.56 -17.43 1.74
N THR A 183 4.38 -17.08 1.24
CA THR A 183 4.12 -15.75 0.68
C THR A 183 4.05 -14.72 1.81
N SER A 184 4.72 -13.57 1.65
CA SER A 184 4.62 -12.48 2.63
C SER A 184 3.16 -12.11 2.89
N GLY A 185 2.81 -11.84 4.14
CA GLY A 185 1.42 -11.65 4.53
C GLY A 185 1.24 -11.53 6.03
N ILE A 186 0.01 -11.26 6.43
CA ILE A 186 -0.44 -11.34 7.83
C ILE A 186 -0.90 -12.77 8.09
N TYR A 187 -0.43 -13.34 9.18
CA TYR A 187 -0.72 -14.71 9.60
C TYR A 187 -1.39 -14.71 10.96
N VAL A 188 -2.24 -15.70 11.17
CA VAL A 188 -2.80 -16.00 12.50
C VAL A 188 -2.53 -17.44 12.85
N ALA A 189 -2.06 -17.67 14.07
CA ALA A 189 -2.03 -18.99 14.69
C ALA A 189 -3.27 -19.10 15.59
N LEU A 190 -4.22 -19.95 15.20
CA LEU A 190 -5.42 -20.26 15.97
C LEU A 190 -5.11 -21.42 16.92
N LEU A 191 -4.99 -21.10 18.20
CA LEU A 191 -4.84 -22.07 19.28
C LEU A 191 -6.20 -22.67 19.58
N THR A 192 -6.31 -24.00 19.69
CA THR A 192 -7.56 -24.68 20.11
C THR A 192 -7.25 -25.74 21.16
N ASN A 193 -7.79 -25.60 22.38
CA ASN A 193 -7.60 -26.62 23.42
C ASN A 193 -8.60 -27.80 23.28
N ALA A 194 -8.41 -28.88 24.03
CA ALA A 194 -9.28 -30.07 23.96
C ALA A 194 -10.73 -29.83 24.38
N GLN A 195 -11.01 -28.74 25.10
CA GLN A 195 -12.35 -28.24 25.41
C GLN A 195 -12.93 -27.33 24.31
N ALA A 196 -12.25 -27.26 23.17
CA ALA A 196 -12.56 -26.43 22.01
C ALA A 196 -12.45 -24.91 22.25
N TYR A 197 -11.89 -24.44 23.37
CA TYR A 197 -11.63 -23.01 23.55
C TYR A 197 -10.53 -22.53 22.61
N GLN A 198 -10.67 -21.31 22.11
CA GLN A 198 -9.83 -20.74 21.05
C GLN A 198 -9.23 -19.38 21.40
N ASN A 199 -8.02 -19.13 20.91
CA ASN A 199 -7.31 -17.86 21.03
C ASN A 199 -6.35 -17.68 19.85
N TYR A 200 -6.20 -16.45 19.36
CA TYR A 200 -5.31 -16.13 18.26
C TYR A 200 -3.94 -15.66 18.74
N ILE A 201 -2.94 -15.86 17.89
CA ILE A 201 -1.69 -15.09 17.88
C ILE A 201 -1.54 -14.53 16.47
N VAL A 202 -1.42 -13.20 16.33
CA VAL A 202 -1.25 -12.52 15.04
C VAL A 202 0.23 -12.18 14.83
N PHE A 203 0.75 -12.41 13.62
CA PHE A 203 2.13 -12.07 13.26
C PHE A 203 2.27 -11.86 11.75
N VAL A 204 3.30 -11.12 11.33
CA VAL A 204 3.64 -10.95 9.90
C VAL A 204 4.75 -11.89 9.50
N VAL A 205 4.62 -12.47 8.31
CA VAL A 205 5.75 -13.09 7.61
C VAL A 205 6.21 -12.14 6.52
N ARG A 206 7.44 -11.63 6.65
CA ARG A 206 8.07 -10.72 5.68
C ARG A 206 8.66 -11.52 4.52
N ASP A 207 8.96 -10.81 3.43
CA ASP A 207 9.83 -11.32 2.38
C ASP A 207 10.98 -10.34 2.18
N ASP A 208 12.02 -10.49 3.00
CA ASP A 208 13.13 -9.55 3.00
C ASP A 208 14.01 -9.65 1.74
N SER A 209 13.88 -10.74 0.98
CA SER A 209 14.61 -10.96 -0.28
C SER A 209 13.96 -10.31 -1.49
N ARG A 210 12.69 -9.90 -1.37
CA ARG A 210 11.89 -9.35 -2.47
C ARG A 210 11.46 -7.93 -2.15
N VAL A 211 11.43 -7.11 -3.18
CA VAL A 211 10.81 -5.79 -3.16
C VAL A 211 9.59 -5.86 -4.08
N ALA A 212 8.40 -5.80 -3.49
CA ALA A 212 7.15 -5.65 -4.23
C ALA A 212 6.95 -4.19 -4.63
N ALA A 213 5.88 -3.90 -5.38
CA ALA A 213 5.59 -2.52 -5.74
C ALA A 213 5.07 -1.70 -4.55
N LEU A 214 4.29 -2.32 -3.66
CA LEU A 214 3.74 -1.70 -2.45
C LEU A 214 4.26 -2.41 -1.19
N LEU A 215 4.51 -1.64 -0.13
CA LEU A 215 4.70 -2.16 1.22
C LEU A 215 3.48 -1.80 2.07
N TYR A 216 2.87 -2.82 2.67
CA TYR A 216 1.84 -2.66 3.68
C TYR A 216 2.46 -2.70 5.09
N GLN A 217 2.16 -1.70 5.92
CA GLN A 217 2.50 -1.69 7.34
C GLN A 217 1.31 -2.10 8.20
N GLN A 218 1.51 -3.12 9.05
CA GLN A 218 0.55 -3.50 10.08
C GLN A 218 0.81 -2.72 11.39
N PRO A 219 -0.20 -2.02 11.95
CA PRO A 219 -0.05 -1.14 13.11
C PRO A 219 -0.13 -1.90 14.46
N VAL A 220 0.82 -2.80 14.71
CA VAL A 220 0.87 -3.61 15.94
C VAL A 220 1.19 -2.79 17.20
N THR A 221 1.80 -1.61 17.08
CA THR A 221 1.98 -0.66 18.19
C THR A 221 0.65 -0.17 18.72
N THR A 222 -0.28 0.20 17.83
CA THR A 222 -1.61 0.62 18.25
C THR A 222 -2.37 -0.53 18.91
N TYR A 223 -2.27 -1.76 18.39
CA TYR A 223 -2.88 -2.91 19.08
C TYR A 223 -2.35 -3.04 20.51
N GLN A 224 -1.05 -2.86 20.68
CA GLN A 224 -0.39 -3.02 21.97
C GLN A 224 -0.63 -1.85 22.93
N ALA A 225 -0.75 -0.63 22.42
CA ALA A 225 -1.12 0.55 23.18
C ALA A 225 -2.52 0.44 23.81
N TYR A 226 -3.46 -0.21 23.11
CA TYR A 226 -4.81 -0.50 23.61
C TYR A 226 -4.93 -1.83 24.34
N ASN A 227 -3.94 -2.72 24.25
CA ASN A 227 -3.99 -4.02 24.89
C ASN A 227 -4.05 -3.88 26.41
N ASN A 228 -5.20 -4.23 26.99
CA ASN A 228 -5.44 -4.19 28.44
C ASN A 228 -5.20 -5.55 29.13
N TYR A 229 -4.56 -6.52 28.47
CA TYR A 229 -4.41 -7.88 28.99
C TYR A 229 -3.75 -7.93 30.39
N PRO A 230 -4.28 -8.76 31.30
CA PRO A 230 -5.54 -9.49 31.16
C PRO A 230 -6.75 -8.57 31.37
N ASP A 231 -7.74 -8.63 30.48
CA ASP A 231 -9.03 -7.95 30.66
C ASP A 231 -9.90 -8.69 31.69
N ASP A 232 -9.49 -8.58 32.95
CA ASP A 232 -10.11 -9.24 34.10
C ASP A 232 -10.87 -8.26 35.01
N ASN A 233 -11.01 -7.00 34.59
CA ASN A 233 -11.56 -5.87 35.36
C ASN A 233 -10.83 -5.57 36.69
N THR A 234 -9.62 -6.10 36.91
CA THR A 234 -8.90 -5.96 38.18
C THR A 234 -7.44 -5.56 38.04
N THR A 235 -6.68 -6.14 37.10
CA THR A 235 -5.22 -5.98 37.00
C THR A 235 -4.75 -5.48 35.64
N GLY A 236 -5.50 -5.74 34.58
CA GLY A 236 -5.17 -5.38 33.20
C GLY A 236 -4.78 -3.92 32.97
N LYS A 237 -3.78 -3.68 32.11
CA LYS A 237 -3.21 -2.35 31.83
C LYS A 237 -2.96 -2.15 30.34
N SER A 238 -3.38 -0.99 29.84
CA SER A 238 -3.03 -0.43 28.54
C SER A 238 -2.38 0.96 28.73
N LEU A 239 -2.07 1.66 27.64
CA LEU A 239 -1.62 3.06 27.72
C LEU A 239 -2.77 4.05 28.01
N TYR A 240 -4.01 3.56 28.17
CA TYR A 240 -5.21 4.38 28.36
C TYR A 240 -5.85 4.16 29.73
N ALA A 241 -6.17 5.25 30.44
CA ALA A 241 -6.67 5.18 31.82
C ALA A 241 -8.09 4.60 31.89
N PHE A 242 -8.90 4.84 30.87
CA PHE A 242 -10.25 4.27 30.76
C PHE A 242 -10.21 2.76 30.48
N ASN A 243 -9.12 2.27 29.88
CA ASN A 243 -8.92 0.88 29.52
C ASN A 243 -7.81 0.24 30.37
N SER A 244 -7.82 0.53 31.67
CA SER A 244 -6.85 0.00 32.63
C SER A 244 -7.47 -0.12 34.03
N ASN A 245 -7.07 -1.16 34.74
CA ASN A 245 -7.57 -1.53 36.06
C ASN A 245 -6.44 -1.58 37.10
N GLY A 246 -6.75 -1.75 38.38
CA GLY A 246 -5.74 -1.85 39.45
C GLY A 246 -5.15 -0.52 39.92
N ALA A 247 -3.91 -0.58 40.45
CA ALA A 247 -3.24 0.52 41.14
C ALA A 247 -2.83 1.68 40.21
N THR A 248 -2.73 2.89 40.75
CA THR A 248 -2.22 4.07 40.03
C THR A 248 -0.72 3.91 39.73
N THR A 249 -0.29 4.38 38.56
CA THR A 249 1.11 4.35 38.11
C THR A 249 1.74 5.75 38.16
N ILE A 250 2.96 5.88 37.66
CA ILE A 250 3.64 7.18 37.51
C ILE A 250 2.88 8.17 36.62
N SER A 251 1.94 7.72 35.78
CA SER A 251 1.07 8.62 35.01
C SER A 251 0.08 9.43 35.86
N GLY A 252 -0.08 9.07 37.15
CA GLY A 252 -1.13 9.60 38.02
C GLY A 252 -2.51 8.96 37.77
N GLY A 253 -2.65 8.14 36.74
CA GLY A 253 -3.85 7.36 36.43
C GLY A 253 -3.64 5.86 36.57
N LYS A 254 -4.66 5.08 36.19
CA LYS A 254 -4.55 3.61 36.16
C LYS A 254 -3.79 3.11 34.93
N ASN A 255 -3.56 3.91 33.90
CA ASN A 255 -2.84 3.46 32.72
C ASN A 255 -1.38 3.13 33.01
N ALA A 256 -0.82 2.23 32.22
CA ALA A 256 0.62 2.09 32.12
C ALA A 256 1.23 3.23 31.30
N VAL A 257 2.53 3.43 31.46
CA VAL A 257 3.38 4.23 30.56
C VAL A 257 4.32 3.34 29.72
N LYS A 258 4.28 2.03 29.97
CA LYS A 258 5.00 0.98 29.24
C LYS A 258 4.12 -0.25 29.06
N VAL A 259 4.10 -0.81 27.87
CA VAL A 259 3.34 -2.04 27.54
C VAL A 259 4.26 -3.01 26.77
N SER A 260 4.25 -4.29 27.15
CA SER A 260 5.17 -5.30 26.59
C SER A 260 4.48 -6.21 25.58
N PHE A 261 5.11 -6.47 24.43
CA PHE A 261 4.68 -7.50 23.47
C PHE A 261 4.92 -8.93 24.00
N ASP A 262 5.66 -9.10 25.10
CA ASP A 262 5.84 -10.39 25.78
C ASP A 262 4.64 -10.72 26.68
N ARG A 263 3.41 -10.57 26.15
CA ARG A 263 2.15 -11.00 26.77
C ARG A 263 1.08 -11.21 25.69
N PRO A 264 0.03 -12.00 25.95
CA PRO A 264 -1.11 -12.11 25.04
C PRO A 264 -1.79 -10.77 24.77
N TYR A 265 -2.42 -10.67 23.60
CA TYR A 265 -3.48 -9.70 23.42
C TYR A 265 -4.74 -10.14 24.16
N GLU A 266 -5.50 -9.17 24.63
CA GLU A 266 -6.75 -9.37 25.35
C GLU A 266 -7.84 -10.07 24.52
N GLY A 267 -8.81 -10.63 25.23
CA GLY A 267 -10.01 -11.21 24.63
C GLY A 267 -9.69 -12.39 23.72
N ASN A 268 -9.97 -12.28 22.43
CA ASN A 268 -9.73 -13.37 21.49
C ASN A 268 -8.25 -13.55 21.09
N GLY A 269 -7.33 -12.70 21.55
CA GLY A 269 -5.91 -12.77 21.18
C GLY A 269 -5.53 -11.92 19.97
N THR A 270 -6.41 -11.03 19.50
CA THR A 270 -6.10 -10.10 18.40
C THR A 270 -5.99 -8.64 18.82
N GLY A 271 -6.28 -8.30 20.07
CA GLY A 271 -6.29 -6.90 20.53
C GLY A 271 -7.65 -6.22 20.30
N ASN A 272 -8.75 -6.96 20.45
CA ASN A 272 -10.07 -6.47 20.04
C ASN A 272 -10.69 -5.43 21.00
N ALA A 273 -9.99 -5.00 22.06
CA ALA A 273 -10.48 -3.90 22.89
C ALA A 273 -10.67 -2.65 22.03
N TYR A 274 -11.85 -2.04 22.15
CA TYR A 274 -12.24 -0.86 21.37
C TYR A 274 -12.05 -1.06 19.85
N SER A 275 -12.14 -2.29 19.37
CA SER A 275 -11.94 -2.68 17.98
C SER A 275 -10.52 -2.44 17.44
N GLN A 276 -9.48 -2.32 18.26
CA GLN A 276 -8.11 -2.00 17.81
C GLN A 276 -7.31 -3.22 17.36
N SER A 277 -7.85 -3.95 16.37
CA SER A 277 -7.24 -5.17 15.84
C SER A 277 -7.36 -5.29 14.33
N PHE A 278 -6.46 -6.10 13.74
CA PHE A 278 -6.41 -6.44 12.32
C PHE A 278 -7.79 -6.76 11.69
N PHE A 279 -8.64 -7.48 12.41
CA PHE A 279 -9.94 -7.92 11.88
C PHE A 279 -10.99 -6.82 11.81
N SER A 280 -10.77 -5.70 12.51
CA SER A 280 -11.73 -4.60 12.62
C SER A 280 -11.61 -3.60 11.46
N TRP A 281 -10.38 -3.22 11.11
CA TRP A 281 -10.13 -2.09 10.22
C TRP A 281 -9.33 -2.45 8.98
N GLU A 282 -8.37 -3.34 9.08
CA GLU A 282 -7.39 -3.61 8.03
C GLU A 282 -7.83 -4.69 7.06
N TYR A 283 -8.53 -5.69 7.58
CA TYR A 283 -8.77 -6.91 6.83
C TYR A 283 -9.62 -6.75 5.56
N PRO A 284 -10.68 -5.90 5.52
CA PRO A 284 -11.37 -5.58 4.27
C PRO A 284 -10.44 -5.00 3.20
N PHE A 285 -9.50 -4.13 3.60
CA PHE A 285 -8.51 -3.55 2.70
C PHE A 285 -7.56 -4.61 2.15
N VAL A 286 -7.00 -5.47 3.02
CA VAL A 286 -6.10 -6.56 2.62
C VAL A 286 -6.78 -7.47 1.61
N ARG A 287 -8.02 -7.89 1.89
CA ARG A 287 -8.80 -8.73 0.97
C ARG A 287 -9.03 -8.05 -0.37
N TRP A 288 -9.45 -6.79 -0.37
CA TRP A 288 -9.71 -6.05 -1.60
C TRP A 288 -8.43 -5.83 -2.43
N MET A 289 -7.33 -5.45 -1.78
CA MET A 289 -6.04 -5.20 -2.41
C MET A 289 -5.48 -6.48 -3.04
N GLU A 290 -5.50 -7.59 -2.31
CA GLU A 290 -5.03 -8.88 -2.84
C GLU A 290 -5.94 -9.40 -3.96
N LYS A 291 -7.27 -9.30 -3.80
CA LYS A 291 -8.24 -9.65 -4.85
C LYS A 291 -7.99 -8.85 -6.13
N SER A 292 -7.62 -7.59 -6.00
CA SER A 292 -7.34 -6.67 -7.11
C SER A 292 -5.98 -6.94 -7.78
N GLY A 293 -5.17 -7.87 -7.23
CA GLY A 293 -3.93 -8.31 -7.84
C GLY A 293 -2.78 -7.31 -7.69
N TYR A 294 -2.83 -6.42 -6.70
CA TYR A 294 -1.71 -5.54 -6.37
C TYR A 294 -0.50 -6.37 -5.90
N ASP A 295 0.69 -5.98 -6.32
CA ASP A 295 1.93 -6.60 -5.85
C ASP A 295 2.37 -5.94 -4.54
N VAL A 296 2.19 -6.66 -3.44
CA VAL A 296 2.41 -6.14 -2.08
C VAL A 296 3.22 -7.12 -1.23
N THR A 297 4.10 -6.57 -0.40
CA THR A 297 4.73 -7.26 0.74
C THR A 297 4.27 -6.62 2.04
N TYR A 298 4.36 -7.36 3.14
CA TYR A 298 3.86 -6.97 4.46
C TYR A 298 5.00 -6.84 5.46
N ALA A 299 4.91 -5.82 6.32
CA ALA A 299 5.78 -5.58 7.47
C ALA A 299 4.93 -5.02 8.62
N THR A 300 5.49 -4.98 9.83
CA THR A 300 4.91 -4.28 11.00
C THR A 300 5.58 -2.92 11.18
N ASP A 301 4.94 -2.02 11.92
CA ASP A 301 5.56 -0.76 12.36
C ASP A 301 6.91 -0.96 13.10
N ILE A 302 7.09 -2.06 13.84
CA ILE A 302 8.35 -2.44 14.49
C ILE A 302 9.45 -2.73 13.46
N ASP A 303 9.10 -3.26 12.29
CA ASP A 303 10.04 -3.45 11.19
C ASP A 303 10.44 -2.11 10.57
N THR A 304 9.50 -1.18 10.42
CA THR A 304 9.78 0.19 9.96
C THR A 304 10.64 0.94 10.97
N HIS A 305 10.42 0.74 12.27
CA HIS A 305 11.29 1.26 13.33
C HIS A 305 12.71 0.71 13.21
N SER A 306 12.85 -0.60 13.00
CA SER A 306 14.15 -1.29 13.02
C SER A 306 14.93 -1.13 11.70
N ASN A 307 14.25 -1.01 10.57
CA ASN A 307 14.85 -0.98 9.23
C ASN A 307 14.07 -0.09 8.24
N GLY A 308 13.75 1.14 8.66
CA GLY A 308 12.99 2.08 7.84
C GLY A 308 13.66 2.47 6.51
N GLY A 309 14.98 2.31 6.38
CA GLY A 309 15.69 2.53 5.11
C GLY A 309 15.20 1.62 3.96
N ARG A 310 14.60 0.48 4.29
CA ARG A 310 14.01 -0.43 3.30
C ARG A 310 12.88 0.22 2.50
N LEU A 311 12.18 1.21 3.08
CA LEU A 311 11.06 1.91 2.44
C LEU A 311 11.43 2.51 1.07
N LEU A 312 12.68 2.93 0.90
CA LEU A 312 13.21 3.53 -0.33
C LEU A 312 13.14 2.61 -1.56
N ASN A 313 12.95 1.30 -1.36
CA ASN A 313 12.90 0.35 -2.46
C ASN A 313 11.50 0.21 -3.07
N TYR A 314 10.45 0.67 -2.38
CA TYR A 314 9.06 0.51 -2.83
C TYR A 314 8.59 1.69 -3.66
N ARG A 315 7.47 1.53 -4.37
CA ARG A 315 6.77 2.62 -5.07
C ARG A 315 5.72 3.28 -4.19
N GLY A 316 5.10 2.51 -3.29
CA GLY A 316 4.14 3.01 -2.33
C GLY A 316 4.29 2.37 -0.95
N PHE A 317 4.13 3.18 0.09
CA PHE A 317 3.97 2.76 1.48
C PHE A 317 2.51 2.94 1.91
N LEU A 318 1.93 1.93 2.56
CA LEU A 318 0.53 1.92 2.97
C LEU A 318 0.42 1.79 4.51
N SER A 319 -0.17 2.82 5.12
CA SER A 319 -0.66 2.82 6.50
C SER A 319 -2.17 2.65 6.44
N VAL A 320 -2.70 1.56 7.02
CA VAL A 320 -4.10 1.17 6.88
C VAL A 320 -4.69 0.83 8.25
N GLY A 321 -5.95 1.17 8.48
CA GLY A 321 -6.65 0.85 9.71
C GLY A 321 -6.46 1.95 10.76
N HIS A 322 -5.89 1.62 11.91
CA HIS A 322 -5.62 2.60 12.97
C HIS A 322 -4.13 2.54 13.38
N ASP A 323 -3.33 3.48 12.87
CA ASP A 323 -1.86 3.50 13.01
C ASP A 323 -1.40 4.71 13.86
N GLU A 324 -1.90 4.76 15.10
CA GLU A 324 -1.81 5.89 16.04
C GLU A 324 -0.40 6.10 16.66
N TYR A 325 0.32 5.02 16.98
CA TYR A 325 1.58 5.08 17.76
C TYR A 325 2.82 4.90 16.90
N TRP A 326 3.58 5.97 16.75
CA TRP A 326 4.74 6.01 15.87
C TRP A 326 6.01 6.36 16.63
N SER A 327 7.11 5.67 16.33
CA SER A 327 8.42 6.07 16.86
C SER A 327 9.11 7.11 15.97
N LYS A 328 10.06 7.85 16.55
CA LYS A 328 10.91 8.78 15.78
C LYS A 328 11.54 8.15 14.54
N PRO A 329 12.17 6.96 14.62
CA PRO A 329 12.74 6.31 13.45
C PRO A 329 11.71 5.97 12.37
N MET A 330 10.48 5.58 12.75
CA MET A 330 9.43 5.29 11.76
C MET A 330 9.02 6.55 10.99
N TYR A 331 8.70 7.63 11.72
CA TYR A 331 8.30 8.90 11.11
C TYR A 331 9.39 9.41 10.17
N ASP A 332 10.64 9.43 10.64
CA ASP A 332 11.77 9.92 9.86
C ASP A 332 12.01 9.07 8.61
N ALA A 333 11.86 7.74 8.70
CA ALA A 333 11.99 6.86 7.55
C ALA A 333 10.89 7.06 6.51
N VAL A 334 9.64 7.24 6.93
CA VAL A 334 8.52 7.48 6.01
C VAL A 334 8.62 8.85 5.36
N MET A 335 9.05 9.88 6.09
CA MET A 335 9.40 11.16 5.49
C MET A 335 10.52 11.04 4.46
N ALA A 336 11.61 10.35 4.81
CA ALA A 336 12.73 10.15 3.89
C ALA A 336 12.31 9.38 2.64
N ALA A 337 11.41 8.40 2.78
CA ALA A 337 10.82 7.68 1.66
C ALA A 337 10.03 8.61 0.73
N ARG A 338 9.13 9.44 1.29
CA ARG A 338 8.40 10.48 0.53
C ARG A 338 9.37 11.39 -0.20
N ASP A 339 10.37 11.91 0.50
CA ASP A 339 11.33 12.86 -0.05
C ASP A 339 12.26 12.23 -1.10
N ALA A 340 12.31 10.90 -1.17
CA ALA A 340 12.98 10.12 -2.20
C ALA A 340 12.05 9.62 -3.33
N GLY A 341 10.77 10.01 -3.35
CA GLY A 341 9.83 9.68 -4.43
C GLY A 341 8.91 8.49 -4.16
N VAL A 342 8.95 7.89 -2.96
CA VAL A 342 8.01 6.83 -2.55
C VAL A 342 6.68 7.47 -2.19
N SER A 343 5.60 7.06 -2.85
CA SER A 343 4.26 7.59 -2.56
C SER A 343 3.71 7.02 -1.24
N LEU A 344 2.89 7.80 -0.52
CA LEU A 344 2.36 7.42 0.79
C LEU A 344 0.83 7.38 0.77
N GLY A 345 0.26 6.26 1.22
CA GLY A 345 -1.19 6.11 1.40
C GLY A 345 -1.54 5.92 2.87
N PHE A 346 -2.23 6.89 3.45
CA PHE A 346 -2.83 6.80 4.78
C PHE A 346 -4.32 6.51 4.64
N PHE A 347 -4.70 5.24 4.60
CA PHE A 347 -6.08 4.76 4.54
C PHE A 347 -6.63 4.60 5.95
N SER A 348 -6.58 5.71 6.69
CA SER A 348 -6.78 5.80 8.14
C SER A 348 -7.16 7.23 8.54
N ALA A 349 -7.48 7.41 9.82
CA ALA A 349 -7.43 8.67 10.56
C ALA A 349 -6.73 8.42 11.89
N ASN A 350 -6.40 9.50 12.60
CA ASN A 350 -5.64 9.44 13.85
C ASN A 350 -4.30 8.70 13.74
N ALA A 351 -3.74 8.64 12.52
CA ALA A 351 -2.42 8.10 12.33
C ALA A 351 -1.36 9.11 12.80
N ILE A 352 -0.23 8.61 13.30
CA ILE A 352 0.89 9.45 13.74
C ILE A 352 0.50 10.43 14.87
N TYR A 353 -0.40 10.03 15.77
CA TYR A 353 -0.88 10.94 16.81
C TYR A 353 0.08 11.01 18.01
N TRP A 354 0.54 9.85 18.49
CA TRP A 354 1.50 9.75 19.61
C TRP A 354 2.89 9.38 19.13
N GLN A 355 3.91 10.07 19.66
CA GLN A 355 5.28 9.56 19.59
C GLN A 355 5.47 8.48 20.66
N ALA A 356 5.91 7.29 20.23
CA ALA A 356 6.31 6.17 21.08
C ALA A 356 7.82 5.93 21.00
N ARG A 357 8.35 5.16 21.97
CA ARG A 357 9.71 4.60 21.91
C ARG A 357 9.66 3.12 22.22
N PHE A 358 10.74 2.42 21.86
CA PHE A 358 10.89 1.01 22.15
C PHE A 358 12.11 0.72 23.03
N GLU A 359 11.93 -0.23 23.95
CA GLU A 359 12.95 -0.77 24.84
C GLU A 359 13.04 -2.29 24.68
N SER A 360 14.09 -2.87 25.24
CA SER A 360 14.22 -4.33 25.30
C SER A 360 13.31 -4.92 26.38
N SER A 361 12.87 -6.17 26.23
CA SER A 361 12.19 -6.89 27.32
C SER A 361 13.14 -7.15 28.49
N SER A 362 12.62 -7.64 29.62
CA SER A 362 13.44 -8.03 30.78
C SER A 362 14.49 -9.10 30.46
N SER A 363 14.30 -9.86 29.37
CA SER A 363 15.25 -10.86 28.86
C SER A 363 16.28 -10.29 27.86
N GLY A 364 16.21 -8.99 27.54
CA GLY A 364 17.15 -8.31 26.66
C GLY A 364 16.83 -8.40 25.17
N VAL A 365 15.64 -8.87 24.79
CA VAL A 365 15.21 -8.88 23.38
C VAL A 365 14.78 -7.46 22.98
N PRO A 366 15.39 -6.84 21.95
CA PRO A 366 15.07 -5.47 21.53
C PRO A 366 13.62 -5.32 21.07
N ASN A 367 13.09 -4.09 21.19
CA ASN A 367 11.81 -3.68 20.65
C ASN A 367 10.60 -4.49 21.14
N ARG A 368 10.66 -4.98 22.38
CA ARG A 368 9.58 -5.75 23.01
C ARG A 368 8.75 -4.93 23.98
N VAL A 369 9.22 -3.75 24.38
CA VAL A 369 8.48 -2.85 25.27
C VAL A 369 8.22 -1.54 24.55
N GLU A 370 6.95 -1.21 24.36
CA GLU A 370 6.51 0.09 23.87
C GLU A 370 6.32 1.07 25.04
N VAL A 371 6.82 2.29 24.86
CA VAL A 371 6.89 3.32 25.90
C VAL A 371 6.16 4.57 25.43
N CYS A 372 5.20 5.05 26.22
CA CYS A 372 4.56 6.34 26.02
C CYS A 372 4.09 6.95 27.35
N TYR A 373 4.72 8.06 27.75
CA TYR A 373 4.40 8.77 28.98
C TYR A 373 3.23 9.74 28.83
N ARG A 374 2.97 10.22 27.61
CA ARG A 374 1.99 11.28 27.28
C ARG A 374 2.19 12.62 28.00
N ASP A 375 3.23 12.73 28.82
CA ASP A 375 3.63 13.92 29.54
C ASP A 375 5.17 14.00 29.51
N ALA A 376 5.69 15.06 28.89
CA ALA A 376 7.13 15.25 28.73
C ALA A 376 7.88 15.43 30.07
N THR A 377 7.17 15.85 31.12
CA THR A 377 7.75 16.06 32.47
C THR A 377 7.95 14.76 33.23
N LEU A 378 7.14 13.73 32.94
CA LEU A 378 7.27 12.39 33.51
C LEU A 378 8.26 11.52 32.74
N ASP A 379 8.45 11.82 31.47
CA ASP A 379 9.32 11.06 30.59
C ASP A 379 10.81 11.23 30.96
N PRO A 380 11.53 10.17 31.36
CA PRO A 380 12.89 10.27 31.89
C PRO A 380 13.94 10.59 30.82
N VAL A 381 13.61 10.51 29.52
CA VAL A 381 14.56 10.79 28.44
C VAL A 381 14.85 12.29 28.39
N SER A 382 16.13 12.68 28.40
CA SER A 382 16.54 14.09 28.38
C SER A 382 16.47 14.74 27.00
N ASP A 383 16.65 13.96 25.94
CA ASP A 383 16.53 14.44 24.55
C ASP A 383 15.07 14.85 24.28
N PRO A 384 14.77 16.14 24.02
CA PRO A 384 13.41 16.61 23.76
C PRO A 384 12.80 15.95 22.53
N THR A 385 13.60 15.58 21.53
CA THR A 385 13.11 14.99 20.28
C THR A 385 12.60 13.57 20.45
N LEU A 386 12.98 12.91 21.55
CA LEU A 386 12.58 11.56 21.88
C LEU A 386 11.41 11.49 22.85
N LYS A 387 10.90 12.62 23.36
CA LYS A 387 9.79 12.65 24.33
C LYS A 387 8.53 11.99 23.76
N THR A 388 7.84 11.22 24.58
CA THR A 388 6.68 10.43 24.14
C THR A 388 5.36 11.16 24.42
N VAL A 389 5.12 12.18 23.59
CA VAL A 389 3.94 13.07 23.64
C VAL A 389 3.28 13.13 22.26
N LEU A 390 2.23 13.96 22.11
CA LEU A 390 1.64 14.22 20.80
C LEU A 390 2.68 14.80 19.84
N TRP A 391 2.66 14.31 18.61
CA TRP A 391 3.60 14.76 17.57
C TRP A 391 3.52 16.26 17.32
N ARG A 392 2.30 16.81 17.31
CA ARG A 392 2.03 18.25 17.08
C ARG A 392 2.47 19.15 18.23
N ASP A 393 2.54 18.65 19.46
CA ASP A 393 2.77 19.47 20.64
C ASP A 393 4.26 19.66 20.93
N PRO A 394 4.64 20.73 21.67
CA PRO A 394 5.98 20.85 22.22
C PRO A 394 6.31 19.65 23.14
N PRO A 395 7.55 19.16 23.12
CA PRO A 395 8.71 19.73 22.43
C PRO A 395 8.89 19.26 20.97
N LEU A 396 8.03 18.38 20.46
CA LEU A 396 8.21 17.76 19.15
C LEU A 396 7.92 18.74 18.01
N ASN A 397 6.79 19.46 18.08
CA ASN A 397 6.38 20.47 17.09
C ASN A 397 6.35 19.92 15.65
N ARG A 398 5.87 18.68 15.47
CA ARG A 398 5.79 17.97 14.18
C ARG A 398 4.34 17.55 13.89
N PRO A 399 3.44 18.51 13.60
CA PRO A 399 2.05 18.19 13.31
C PRO A 399 1.93 17.22 12.13
N GLU A 400 1.03 16.24 12.28
CA GLU A 400 0.82 15.10 11.41
C GLU A 400 0.50 15.54 9.98
N GLN A 401 -0.25 16.64 9.84
CA GLN A 401 -0.68 17.18 8.54
C GLN A 401 0.51 17.64 7.67
N THR A 402 1.68 17.90 8.25
CA THR A 402 2.89 18.24 7.47
C THR A 402 3.43 17.06 6.66
N LEU A 403 3.10 15.83 7.07
CA LEU A 403 3.39 14.60 6.34
C LEU A 403 2.15 14.07 5.63
N MET A 404 1.03 13.92 6.34
CA MET A 404 -0.17 13.25 5.83
C MET A 404 -1.08 14.16 4.99
N GLY A 405 -1.02 15.48 5.19
CA GLY A 405 -1.92 16.46 4.59
C GLY A 405 -3.12 16.85 5.45
N VAL A 406 -3.55 15.97 6.36
CA VAL A 406 -4.58 16.20 7.38
C VAL A 406 -4.13 15.60 8.71
N GLN A 407 -4.81 15.91 9.81
CA GLN A 407 -4.47 15.38 11.14
C GLN A 407 -5.72 15.23 12.03
N TYR A 408 -5.60 14.40 13.08
CA TYR A 408 -6.71 14.05 13.97
C TYR A 408 -7.47 15.26 14.51
N THR A 409 -8.81 15.17 14.42
CA THR A 409 -9.74 16.15 15.00
C THR A 409 -10.64 15.55 16.06
N ALA A 410 -11.30 14.43 15.79
CA ALA A 410 -12.34 13.91 16.66
C ALA A 410 -12.67 12.43 16.42
N GLU A 411 -13.17 11.81 17.49
CA GLU A 411 -13.96 10.60 17.44
C GLU A 411 -15.35 10.92 16.85
N VAL A 412 -15.82 10.07 15.95
CA VAL A 412 -17.08 10.20 15.24
C VAL A 412 -18.13 9.32 15.92
N PRO A 413 -19.26 9.89 16.38
CA PRO A 413 -20.32 9.10 16.99
C PRO A 413 -20.92 8.06 16.04
N TYR A 414 -21.16 6.84 16.54
CA TYR A 414 -21.83 5.81 15.76
C TYR A 414 -23.28 6.20 15.49
N ASN A 415 -23.69 6.11 14.23
CA ASN A 415 -25.05 6.37 13.79
C ASN A 415 -25.81 5.06 13.56
N SER A 416 -26.62 4.68 14.55
CA SER A 416 -27.44 3.48 14.51
C SER A 416 -28.52 3.48 13.40
N GLN A 417 -28.89 4.64 12.85
CA GLN A 417 -29.89 4.72 11.78
C GLN A 417 -29.36 4.21 10.44
N ILE A 418 -28.05 4.38 10.20
CA ILE A 418 -27.37 3.92 8.98
C ILE A 418 -26.43 2.74 9.26
N GLY A 419 -26.38 2.27 10.51
CA GLY A 419 -25.57 1.12 10.92
C GLY A 419 -24.06 1.35 10.82
N GLY A 420 -23.61 2.61 10.77
CA GLY A 420 -22.22 3.00 10.53
C GLY A 420 -21.90 4.37 11.13
N TRP A 421 -20.81 4.99 10.68
CA TRP A 421 -20.36 6.31 11.14
C TRP A 421 -20.97 7.46 10.33
N ALA A 422 -20.32 8.63 10.29
CA ALA A 422 -20.77 9.73 9.44
C ALA A 422 -20.68 9.36 7.95
N SER A 423 -21.30 10.19 7.11
CA SER A 423 -21.22 10.02 5.66
C SER A 423 -19.96 10.71 5.14
N TYR A 424 -19.19 10.01 4.31
CA TYR A 424 -18.14 10.64 3.53
C TYR A 424 -18.77 11.52 2.45
N VAL A 425 -18.45 12.81 2.42
CA VAL A 425 -19.03 13.79 1.47
C VAL A 425 -17.97 14.29 0.50
N VAL A 426 -18.14 14.00 -0.78
CA VAL A 426 -17.16 14.34 -1.83
C VAL A 426 -17.09 15.85 -2.08
N THR A 427 -15.87 16.36 -2.23
CA THR A 427 -15.57 17.69 -2.76
C THR A 427 -14.43 17.60 -3.79
N ASN A 428 -14.31 18.60 -4.67
CA ASN A 428 -13.29 18.61 -5.72
C ASN A 428 -13.30 17.34 -6.60
N SER A 429 -14.48 16.85 -6.95
CA SER A 429 -14.74 15.65 -7.77
C SER A 429 -14.07 15.65 -9.15
N GLY A 430 -13.63 16.81 -9.65
CA GLY A 430 -12.80 16.92 -10.86
C GLY A 430 -11.34 16.45 -10.68
N ASN A 431 -10.90 16.17 -9.46
CA ASN A 431 -9.56 15.65 -9.17
C ASN A 431 -9.37 14.23 -9.73
N TRP A 432 -8.14 13.91 -10.17
CA TRP A 432 -7.79 12.61 -10.75
C TRP A 432 -8.09 11.43 -9.82
N VAL A 433 -8.07 11.65 -8.50
CA VAL A 433 -8.38 10.63 -7.49
C VAL A 433 -9.79 10.06 -7.70
N TYR A 434 -10.72 10.87 -8.22
CA TYR A 434 -12.10 10.48 -8.52
C TYR A 434 -12.36 10.12 -9.99
N ALA A 435 -11.33 10.03 -10.83
CA ALA A 435 -11.50 9.70 -12.25
C ALA A 435 -12.24 8.36 -12.43
N GLY A 436 -13.26 8.35 -13.29
CA GLY A 436 -14.05 7.14 -13.58
C GLY A 436 -14.96 6.64 -12.45
N THR A 437 -14.98 7.31 -11.29
CA THR A 437 -15.88 6.94 -10.16
C THR A 437 -17.33 7.35 -10.42
N GLY A 438 -17.55 8.42 -11.19
CA GLY A 438 -18.86 9.05 -11.38
C GLY A 438 -19.30 9.95 -10.22
N PHE A 439 -18.46 10.16 -9.19
CA PHE A 439 -18.73 11.10 -8.11
C PHE A 439 -18.90 12.54 -8.62
N LYS A 440 -19.76 13.28 -7.92
CA LYS A 440 -19.95 14.73 -8.03
C LYS A 440 -19.80 15.37 -6.66
N ASP A 441 -19.47 16.65 -6.62
CA ASP A 441 -19.42 17.41 -5.38
C ASP A 441 -20.77 17.33 -4.65
N GLY A 442 -20.73 16.98 -3.37
CA GLY A 442 -21.90 16.74 -2.53
C GLY A 442 -22.44 15.30 -2.55
N ASP A 443 -21.94 14.42 -3.43
CA ASP A 443 -22.26 13.00 -3.34
C ASP A 443 -21.76 12.42 -2.01
N THR A 444 -22.52 11.46 -1.47
CA THR A 444 -22.21 10.85 -0.19
C THR A 444 -21.99 9.34 -0.28
N VAL A 445 -21.17 8.83 0.62
CA VAL A 445 -21.07 7.41 0.96
C VAL A 445 -21.35 7.26 2.46
N PRO A 446 -22.54 6.77 2.83
CA PRO A 446 -22.93 6.65 4.24
C PRO A 446 -22.06 5.66 5.01
N GLY A 447 -21.76 5.98 6.27
CA GLY A 447 -21.25 5.01 7.25
C GLY A 447 -19.75 4.78 7.26
N ILE A 448 -19.00 5.37 6.31
CA ILE A 448 -17.56 5.14 6.14
C ILE A 448 -16.66 6.29 6.60
N ASP A 449 -17.22 7.32 7.24
CA ASP A 449 -16.46 8.42 7.85
C ASP A 449 -16.52 8.34 9.38
N GLY A 450 -15.63 7.54 9.95
CA GLY A 450 -15.39 7.29 11.38
C GLY A 450 -14.48 6.08 11.51
N TYR A 451 -14.35 5.37 12.62
CA TYR A 451 -14.63 5.74 14.01
C TYR A 451 -13.94 7.05 14.43
N GLU A 452 -12.79 7.38 13.84
CA GLU A 452 -12.11 8.66 14.03
C GLU A 452 -11.91 9.37 12.69
N ALA A 453 -11.70 10.67 12.77
CA ALA A 453 -11.61 11.57 11.63
C ALA A 453 -10.44 12.55 11.73
N ASP A 454 -9.89 12.89 10.56
CA ASP A 454 -8.87 13.92 10.40
C ASP A 454 -9.41 15.12 9.62
N ARG A 455 -8.78 16.27 9.80
CA ARG A 455 -9.00 17.46 8.96
C ARG A 455 -7.74 18.30 8.82
N LEU A 456 -7.79 19.29 7.93
CA LEU A 456 -6.76 20.31 7.87
C LEU A 456 -7.02 21.40 8.93
N PHE A 457 -5.99 21.75 9.69
CA PHE A 457 -6.05 22.84 10.66
C PHE A 457 -5.22 24.03 10.19
N SER A 458 -5.85 25.21 10.10
CA SER A 458 -5.19 26.42 9.61
C SER A 458 -4.12 26.98 10.55
N GLN A 459 -4.14 26.59 11.83
CA GLN A 459 -3.14 27.03 12.81
C GLN A 459 -1.82 26.25 12.75
N TYR A 460 -1.78 25.12 12.04
CA TYR A 460 -0.57 24.34 11.81
C TYR A 460 -0.08 24.53 10.37
N PRO A 461 1.24 24.38 10.10
CA PRO A 461 1.75 24.44 8.74
C PRO A 461 1.09 23.36 7.85
N PRO A 462 0.71 23.69 6.60
CA PRO A 462 0.27 22.69 5.63
C PRO A 462 1.46 21.78 5.21
N PRO A 463 1.21 20.66 4.52
CA PRO A 463 2.31 19.88 3.93
C PRO A 463 3.11 20.72 2.92
N ASN A 464 4.41 20.43 2.81
CA ASN A 464 5.25 20.99 1.76
C ASN A 464 4.87 20.34 0.42
N ALA A 465 3.87 20.91 -0.25
CA ALA A 465 3.35 20.41 -1.51
C ALA A 465 3.88 21.21 -2.71
N VAL A 466 4.01 20.56 -3.86
CA VAL A 466 4.14 21.25 -5.14
C VAL A 466 2.95 22.19 -5.30
N SER A 467 3.21 23.42 -5.73
CA SER A 467 2.19 24.48 -5.83
C SER A 467 0.93 23.97 -6.55
N SER A 468 -0.24 24.25 -5.97
CA SER A 468 -1.56 23.86 -6.48
C SER A 468 -1.86 22.34 -6.50
N THR A 469 -1.02 21.48 -5.91
CA THR A 469 -1.31 20.04 -5.84
C THR A 469 -2.06 19.60 -4.59
N TYR A 470 -1.91 20.33 -3.47
CA TYR A 470 -2.70 20.05 -2.26
C TYR A 470 -4.19 20.32 -2.50
N THR A 471 -5.00 19.27 -2.36
CA THR A 471 -6.45 19.32 -2.60
C THR A 471 -7.18 18.56 -1.48
N PRO A 472 -8.07 19.20 -0.70
CA PRO A 472 -9.02 18.46 0.13
C PRO A 472 -10.03 17.74 -0.78
N LEU A 473 -10.31 16.47 -0.51
CA LEU A 473 -11.15 15.62 -1.37
C LEU A 473 -12.52 15.32 -0.76
N SER A 474 -12.70 15.62 0.53
CA SER A 474 -14.00 15.54 1.20
C SER A 474 -14.20 16.69 2.19
N ASN A 475 -15.46 16.91 2.53
CA ASN A 475 -15.87 17.82 3.59
C ASN A 475 -17.10 17.24 4.30
N SER A 476 -16.85 16.27 5.17
CA SER A 476 -17.89 15.48 5.83
C SER A 476 -18.25 16.08 7.18
N ALA A 477 -19.53 16.22 7.49
CA ALA A 477 -19.96 16.69 8.80
C ALA A 477 -20.00 15.53 9.81
N LEU A 478 -19.45 15.72 11.01
CA LEU A 478 -19.27 14.64 12.00
C LEU A 478 -20.42 14.51 13.02
N GLY A 479 -21.53 15.25 12.88
CA GLY A 479 -22.62 15.28 13.85
C GLY A 479 -24.02 14.97 13.29
N ASN A 480 -24.92 14.46 14.15
CA ASN A 480 -26.34 14.19 13.86
C ASN A 480 -27.18 15.49 13.79
N GLY A 481 -26.89 16.40 12.84
CA GLY A 481 -27.79 17.52 12.50
C GLY A 481 -27.22 18.95 12.47
N GLY A 482 -25.92 19.16 12.37
CA GLY A 482 -25.31 20.50 12.15
C GLY A 482 -23.88 20.61 12.68
N PRO A 483 -23.07 21.60 12.23
CA PRO A 483 -21.63 21.55 12.42
C PRO A 483 -21.22 22.08 13.80
N SER A 484 -20.29 21.38 14.44
CA SER A 484 -19.17 22.07 15.10
C SER A 484 -17.82 21.66 14.51
N ASP A 485 -17.75 20.50 13.84
CA ASP A 485 -16.52 19.98 13.23
C ASP A 485 -16.81 19.19 11.95
N TYR A 486 -15.76 18.96 11.16
CA TYR A 486 -15.80 18.25 9.88
C TYR A 486 -14.53 17.45 9.64
N SER A 487 -14.58 16.47 8.76
CA SER A 487 -13.40 15.72 8.29
C SER A 487 -13.04 16.07 6.85
N ASN A 488 -11.76 15.87 6.53
CA ASN A 488 -11.25 15.93 5.16
C ASN A 488 -10.39 14.70 4.89
N SER A 489 -10.61 14.09 3.74
CA SER A 489 -9.56 13.42 2.97
C SER A 489 -8.75 14.47 2.21
N SER A 490 -7.51 14.13 1.85
CA SER A 490 -6.68 15.02 1.04
C SER A 490 -5.71 14.25 0.14
N VAL A 491 -5.22 14.95 -0.89
CA VAL A 491 -4.10 14.52 -1.71
C VAL A 491 -3.14 15.68 -1.93
N TYR A 492 -1.84 15.41 -1.99
CA TYR A 492 -0.84 16.37 -2.47
C TYR A 492 0.34 15.66 -3.13
N GLN A 493 1.11 16.40 -3.92
CA GLN A 493 2.38 15.92 -4.46
C GLN A 493 3.54 16.57 -3.69
N ALA A 494 4.45 15.77 -3.14
CA ALA A 494 5.68 16.26 -2.52
C ALA A 494 6.66 16.79 -3.58
N PRO A 495 7.68 17.60 -3.23
CA PRO A 495 8.68 18.11 -4.18
C PRO A 495 9.48 17.02 -4.91
N SER A 496 9.58 15.84 -4.31
CA SER A 496 10.15 14.63 -4.92
C SER A 496 9.28 14.05 -6.05
N GLY A 497 8.04 14.54 -6.18
CA GLY A 497 6.99 14.03 -7.05
C GLY A 497 6.15 12.90 -6.42
N ALA A 498 6.51 12.39 -5.24
CA ALA A 498 5.71 11.40 -4.53
C ALA A 498 4.29 11.91 -4.27
N TRP A 499 3.28 11.08 -4.54
CA TRP A 499 1.91 11.38 -4.15
C TRP A 499 1.69 10.98 -2.70
N VAL A 500 0.99 11.81 -1.94
CA VAL A 500 0.53 11.48 -0.59
C VAL A 500 -0.99 11.62 -0.56
N PHE A 501 -1.67 10.54 -0.19
CA PHE A 501 -3.10 10.48 0.00
C PHE A 501 -3.42 10.17 1.45
N ALA A 502 -4.39 10.88 2.02
CA ALA A 502 -4.98 10.57 3.31
C ALA A 502 -6.49 10.46 3.19
N ALA A 503 -7.06 9.33 3.63
CA ALA A 503 -8.49 9.09 3.64
C ALA A 503 -9.22 9.96 4.67
N GLY A 504 -8.53 10.34 5.75
CA GLY A 504 -9.08 11.16 6.83
C GLY A 504 -10.15 10.44 7.64
N THR A 505 -10.20 9.10 7.55
CA THR A 505 -11.13 8.25 8.28
C THR A 505 -10.58 6.83 8.46
N ILE A 506 -10.79 6.24 9.65
CA ILE A 506 -10.39 4.85 9.95
C ILE A 506 -11.21 3.83 9.12
N ALA A 507 -12.50 4.12 8.86
CA ALA A 507 -13.46 3.20 8.28
C ALA A 507 -13.39 3.14 6.75
N TRP A 508 -12.39 3.78 6.12
CA TRP A 508 -12.18 3.75 4.67
C TRP A 508 -12.21 2.32 4.13
N SER A 509 -11.56 1.39 4.83
CA SER A 509 -11.50 -0.03 4.46
C SER A 509 -12.87 -0.70 4.34
N TRP A 510 -13.87 -0.28 5.13
CA TRP A 510 -15.23 -0.82 5.03
C TRP A 510 -15.89 -0.51 3.68
N GLY A 511 -15.48 0.59 3.04
CA GLY A 511 -15.86 0.94 1.67
C GLY A 511 -15.28 0.01 0.59
N LEU A 512 -14.38 -0.90 0.92
CA LEU A 512 -13.66 -1.74 -0.04
C LEU A 512 -14.17 -3.17 -0.14
N ASP A 513 -14.59 -3.79 0.96
CA ASP A 513 -15.06 -5.19 0.96
C ASP A 513 -16.12 -5.42 2.03
N ASN A 514 -17.22 -6.10 1.68
CA ASN A 514 -18.33 -6.38 2.59
C ASN A 514 -18.09 -7.60 3.49
N PHE A 515 -16.84 -8.01 3.66
CA PHE A 515 -16.53 -9.15 4.52
C PHE A 515 -16.95 -8.87 5.96
N ASN A 516 -17.39 -9.90 6.68
CA ASN A 516 -17.96 -9.77 8.04
C ASN A 516 -19.25 -8.94 8.14
N GLY A 517 -19.94 -8.68 7.03
CA GLY A 517 -21.32 -8.15 7.06
C GLY A 517 -21.42 -6.65 7.27
N TYR A 518 -20.32 -5.90 7.10
CA TYR A 518 -20.30 -4.44 7.20
C TYR A 518 -21.24 -3.74 6.21
N ASN A 519 -21.50 -4.33 5.03
CA ASN A 519 -22.43 -3.79 4.02
C ASN A 519 -22.18 -2.32 3.60
N PHE A 520 -20.91 -1.87 3.62
CA PHE A 520 -20.48 -0.51 3.24
C PHE A 520 -19.71 -0.41 1.93
N ALA A 521 -19.38 -1.53 1.29
CA ALA A 521 -18.56 -1.52 0.09
C ALA A 521 -19.23 -0.71 -1.03
N ASP A 522 -18.52 0.29 -1.53
CA ASP A 522 -18.98 1.20 -2.58
C ASP A 522 -18.01 1.12 -3.77
N PRO A 523 -18.48 0.74 -4.98
CA PRO A 523 -17.63 0.64 -6.17
C PRO A 523 -16.87 1.94 -6.50
N ARG A 524 -17.41 3.09 -6.10
CA ARG A 524 -16.78 4.39 -6.31
C ARG A 524 -15.59 4.59 -5.37
N ILE A 525 -15.68 4.13 -4.12
CA ILE A 525 -14.57 4.13 -3.15
C ILE A 525 -13.49 3.12 -3.54
N GLN A 526 -13.90 1.95 -4.05
CA GLN A 526 -12.98 0.97 -4.64
C GLN A 526 -12.21 1.59 -5.82
N GLN A 527 -12.90 2.27 -6.72
CA GLN A 527 -12.26 2.94 -7.86
C GLN A 527 -11.36 4.11 -7.43
N THR A 528 -11.77 4.91 -6.45
CA THR A 528 -10.92 5.96 -5.85
C THR A 528 -9.63 5.36 -5.30
N THR A 529 -9.72 4.28 -4.53
CA THR A 529 -8.55 3.58 -3.97
C THR A 529 -7.67 3.01 -5.07
N ALA A 530 -8.27 2.42 -6.11
CA ALA A 530 -7.53 1.92 -7.26
C ALA A 530 -6.79 3.04 -8.01
N ASN A 531 -7.41 4.21 -8.20
CA ASN A 531 -6.76 5.37 -8.82
C ASN A 531 -5.53 5.80 -8.01
N VAL A 532 -5.67 5.93 -6.69
CA VAL A 532 -4.57 6.32 -5.78
C VAL A 532 -3.43 5.30 -5.86
N LEU A 533 -3.72 4.02 -5.68
CA LEU A 533 -2.68 2.99 -5.74
C LEU A 533 -2.04 2.91 -7.12
N ASN A 534 -2.80 3.06 -8.20
CA ASN A 534 -2.25 3.10 -9.56
C ASN A 534 -1.33 4.30 -9.76
N ALA A 535 -1.68 5.48 -9.23
CA ALA A 535 -0.81 6.66 -9.29
C ALA A 535 0.52 6.42 -8.54
N PHE A 536 0.50 5.70 -7.42
CA PHE A 536 1.70 5.33 -6.69
C PHE A 536 2.60 4.41 -7.53
N LEU A 537 1.98 3.46 -8.24
CA LEU A 537 2.69 2.48 -9.08
C LEU A 537 3.26 3.06 -10.36
N THR A 538 2.51 3.98 -11.00
CA THR A 538 2.99 4.66 -12.21
C THR A 538 4.17 5.56 -11.87
N GLY A 539 4.21 6.15 -10.67
CA GLY A 539 5.30 7.01 -10.24
C GLY A 539 5.22 8.42 -10.84
N VAL A 540 6.31 9.17 -10.73
CA VAL A 540 6.45 10.54 -11.24
C VAL A 540 6.89 10.48 -12.70
N ALA A 541 6.21 11.22 -13.58
CA ALA A 541 6.63 11.35 -14.98
C ALA A 541 8.14 11.71 -15.05
N PRO A 542 8.88 11.14 -16.03
CA PRO A 542 10.28 11.49 -16.18
C PRO A 542 10.42 12.97 -16.49
N THR A 543 11.58 13.53 -16.18
CA THR A 543 11.97 14.87 -16.66
C THR A 543 13.26 14.74 -17.45
N ILE A 544 13.41 15.54 -18.52
CA ILE A 544 14.68 15.67 -19.23
C ILE A 544 15.20 17.07 -18.96
N THR A 545 16.32 17.15 -18.26
CA THR A 545 16.97 18.43 -17.94
C THR A 545 18.09 18.74 -18.91
N THR A 546 18.81 17.72 -19.40
CA THR A 546 19.96 17.89 -20.30
C THR A 546 20.11 16.69 -21.24
N PHE A 547 20.87 16.87 -22.33
CA PHE A 547 21.41 15.75 -23.11
C PHE A 547 22.72 16.18 -23.76
N THR A 548 23.68 15.26 -23.88
CA THR A 548 25.00 15.56 -24.46
C THR A 548 25.51 14.38 -25.31
N PRO A 549 26.13 14.63 -26.48
CA PRO A 549 26.21 15.93 -27.18
C PRO A 549 24.83 16.44 -27.64
N GLU A 550 24.72 17.73 -27.98
CA GLU A 550 23.45 18.34 -28.46
C GLU A 550 23.20 18.13 -29.97
N SER A 551 24.19 17.60 -30.69
CA SER A 551 24.11 17.30 -32.12
C SER A 551 24.98 16.10 -32.50
N GLY A 552 24.64 15.46 -33.62
CA GLY A 552 25.46 14.40 -34.20
C GLY A 552 24.76 13.64 -35.32
N PRO A 553 25.52 12.90 -36.16
CA PRO A 553 24.92 12.02 -37.15
C PRO A 553 24.27 10.79 -36.52
N VAL A 554 23.51 10.05 -37.34
CA VAL A 554 22.99 8.71 -36.98
C VAL A 554 24.14 7.84 -36.45
N GLY A 555 23.89 7.15 -35.33
CA GLY A 555 24.90 6.34 -34.62
C GLY A 555 25.65 7.08 -33.51
N THR A 556 25.46 8.39 -33.33
CA THR A 556 26.04 9.13 -32.21
C THR A 556 25.49 8.64 -30.88
N SER A 557 26.35 8.35 -29.91
CA SER A 557 25.93 8.03 -28.53
C SER A 557 25.59 9.32 -27.79
N VAL A 558 24.43 9.35 -27.13
CA VAL A 558 23.90 10.51 -26.40
C VAL A 558 23.59 10.10 -24.98
N THR A 559 24.04 10.88 -24.00
CA THR A 559 23.64 10.74 -22.60
C THR A 559 22.53 11.74 -22.31
N ILE A 560 21.35 11.27 -21.93
CA ILE A 560 20.21 12.08 -21.48
C ILE A 560 20.26 12.16 -19.95
N GLY A 561 20.26 13.38 -19.42
CA GLY A 561 20.20 13.67 -17.98
C GLY A 561 18.82 14.18 -17.56
N GLY A 562 18.38 13.78 -16.37
CA GLY A 562 17.04 14.09 -15.88
C GLY A 562 16.70 13.41 -14.56
N THR A 563 15.44 13.06 -14.36
CA THR A 563 14.94 12.33 -13.18
C THR A 563 13.88 11.30 -13.57
N ASN A 564 13.67 10.30 -12.71
CA ASN A 564 12.65 9.25 -12.84
C ASN A 564 12.81 8.38 -14.10
N PHE A 565 14.05 8.09 -14.50
CA PHE A 565 14.34 7.27 -15.68
C PHE A 565 14.29 5.75 -15.42
N MET A 566 14.31 5.29 -14.16
CA MET A 566 14.19 3.87 -13.86
C MET A 566 12.84 3.32 -14.35
N GLY A 567 12.88 2.26 -15.16
CA GLY A 567 11.70 1.70 -15.80
C GLY A 567 11.27 2.44 -17.08
N ALA A 568 12.12 3.29 -17.65
CA ALA A 568 11.89 3.82 -19.00
C ALA A 568 11.69 2.67 -20.00
N THR A 569 10.65 2.82 -20.82
CA THR A 569 10.21 1.83 -21.81
C THR A 569 10.45 2.29 -23.25
N ALA A 570 10.64 3.60 -23.47
CA ALA A 570 11.00 4.14 -24.77
C ALA A 570 11.87 5.40 -24.65
N VAL A 571 12.75 5.58 -25.62
CA VAL A 571 13.44 6.83 -25.93
C VAL A 571 13.23 7.13 -27.41
N THR A 572 12.91 8.37 -27.76
CA THR A 572 12.75 8.78 -29.16
C THR A 572 13.49 10.07 -29.48
N PHE A 573 13.96 10.17 -30.73
CA PHE A 573 14.50 11.39 -31.33
C PHE A 573 13.46 11.95 -32.31
N ASN A 574 12.74 13.00 -31.89
CA ASN A 574 11.64 13.59 -32.64
C ASN A 574 10.64 12.54 -33.16
N GLY A 575 10.22 11.61 -32.29
CA GLY A 575 9.33 10.49 -32.63
C GLY A 575 10.00 9.25 -33.24
N SER A 576 11.28 9.31 -33.61
CA SER A 576 12.03 8.13 -34.09
C SER A 576 12.55 7.30 -32.91
N ALA A 577 12.10 6.05 -32.77
CA ALA A 577 12.49 5.17 -31.67
C ALA A 577 14.00 4.87 -31.66
N ALA A 578 14.62 4.96 -30.49
CA ALA A 578 16.04 4.73 -30.28
C ALA A 578 16.29 3.55 -29.34
N SER A 579 17.43 2.88 -29.52
CA SER A 579 17.95 1.95 -28.51
C SER A 579 18.50 2.74 -27.33
N PHE A 580 18.30 2.24 -26.12
CA PHE A 580 18.79 2.91 -24.91
C PHE A 580 19.13 1.92 -23.79
N THR A 581 19.84 2.42 -22.78
CA THR A 581 20.13 1.75 -21.53
C THR A 581 19.94 2.76 -20.41
N VAL A 582 19.11 2.43 -19.43
CA VAL A 582 18.97 3.23 -18.22
C VAL A 582 20.17 2.92 -17.33
N THR A 583 21.06 3.90 -17.14
CA THR A 583 22.28 3.72 -16.32
C THR A 583 22.06 4.08 -14.86
N SER A 584 21.10 4.97 -14.59
CA SER A 584 20.62 5.33 -13.25
C SER A 584 19.24 5.99 -13.38
N ASP A 585 18.61 6.32 -12.26
CA ASP A 585 17.35 7.07 -12.27
C ASP A 585 17.46 8.50 -12.85
N THR A 586 18.69 9.01 -12.99
CA THR A 586 18.98 10.35 -13.48
C THR A 586 19.72 10.37 -14.82
N ALA A 587 20.09 9.21 -15.38
CA ALA A 587 20.84 9.12 -16.62
C ALA A 587 20.40 7.95 -17.52
N ILE A 588 20.20 8.24 -18.80
CA ILE A 588 19.98 7.26 -19.87
C ILE A 588 21.08 7.42 -20.92
N GLN A 589 21.71 6.32 -21.31
CA GLN A 589 22.54 6.24 -22.51
C GLN A 589 21.64 5.84 -23.69
N THR A 590 21.66 6.57 -24.80
CA THR A 590 20.94 6.23 -26.03
C THR A 590 21.82 6.45 -27.27
N THR A 591 21.34 6.08 -28.44
CA THR A 591 22.05 6.25 -29.72
C THR A 591 21.11 6.81 -30.76
N VAL A 592 21.55 7.82 -31.52
CA VAL A 592 20.76 8.45 -32.59
C VAL A 592 20.34 7.38 -33.60
N PRO A 593 19.04 7.07 -33.74
CA PRO A 593 18.59 5.98 -34.60
C PRO A 593 18.57 6.37 -36.08
N ALA A 594 18.55 5.38 -36.96
CA ALA A 594 18.33 5.62 -38.38
C ALA A 594 16.97 6.27 -38.62
N GLY A 595 16.90 7.26 -39.50
CA GLY A 595 15.67 8.01 -39.79
C GLY A 595 15.34 9.11 -38.78
N ALA A 596 16.16 9.31 -37.75
CA ALA A 596 16.01 10.45 -36.84
C ALA A 596 16.08 11.78 -37.61
N THR A 597 15.23 12.73 -37.20
CA THR A 597 15.25 14.11 -37.69
C THR A 597 15.52 15.06 -36.52
N THR A 598 16.08 16.24 -36.80
CA THR A 598 16.24 17.30 -35.80
C THR A 598 14.94 17.59 -35.08
N GLY A 599 14.97 17.61 -33.75
CA GLY A 599 13.81 17.86 -32.90
C GLY A 599 14.05 17.39 -31.46
N PRO A 600 13.02 17.46 -30.60
CA PRO A 600 13.17 17.14 -29.18
C PRO A 600 13.41 15.64 -28.96
N LEU A 601 14.06 15.32 -27.85
CA LEU A 601 14.14 13.97 -27.32
C LEU A 601 12.92 13.71 -26.42
N SER A 602 12.42 12.48 -26.42
CA SER A 602 11.42 12.05 -25.45
C SER A 602 11.84 10.78 -24.74
N VAL A 603 11.55 10.70 -23.44
CA VAL A 603 11.72 9.50 -22.61
C VAL A 603 10.36 9.13 -22.05
N THR A 604 9.92 7.91 -22.29
CA THR A 604 8.63 7.39 -21.80
C THR A 604 8.87 6.35 -20.73
N THR A 605 8.21 6.51 -19.59
CA THR A 605 8.08 5.48 -18.54
C THR A 605 6.59 5.15 -18.38
N PRO A 606 6.21 4.13 -17.59
CA PRO A 606 4.82 3.93 -17.21
C PRO A 606 4.18 5.14 -16.51
N ALA A 607 5.01 6.03 -15.95
CA ALA A 607 4.62 7.27 -15.27
C ALA A 607 4.18 8.39 -16.21
N GLY A 608 4.56 8.33 -17.50
CA GLY A 608 4.35 9.39 -18.46
C GLY A 608 5.53 9.58 -19.41
N THR A 609 5.49 10.64 -20.22
CA THR A 609 6.54 10.98 -21.18
C THR A 609 7.13 12.34 -20.88
N ALA A 610 8.45 12.39 -20.74
CA ALA A 610 9.24 13.61 -20.75
C ALA A 610 9.55 14.00 -22.18
N THR A 611 9.54 15.29 -22.48
CA THR A 611 10.06 15.84 -23.74
C THR A 611 11.08 16.92 -23.40
N SER A 612 12.24 16.88 -24.04
CA SER A 612 13.31 17.86 -23.80
C SER A 612 12.89 19.26 -24.27
N ALA A 613 13.29 20.29 -23.52
CA ALA A 613 12.99 21.67 -23.88
C ALA A 613 13.74 22.13 -25.15
N SER A 614 14.98 21.67 -25.34
CA SER A 614 15.79 21.90 -26.53
C SER A 614 15.70 20.72 -27.52
N SER A 615 15.98 20.99 -28.79
CA SER A 615 16.05 19.97 -29.85
C SER A 615 17.48 19.40 -29.96
N PHE A 616 17.57 18.10 -30.19
CA PHE A 616 18.81 17.48 -30.67
C PHE A 616 18.94 17.72 -32.18
N ALA A 617 20.09 18.22 -32.63
CA ALA A 617 20.33 18.45 -34.05
C ALA A 617 20.93 17.20 -34.73
N VAL A 618 20.14 16.56 -35.58
CA VAL A 618 20.60 15.44 -36.38
C VAL A 618 21.41 15.97 -37.56
N VAL A 619 22.70 15.66 -37.58
CA VAL A 619 23.63 16.12 -38.62
C VAL A 619 23.67 15.08 -39.74
N VAL A 620 23.23 15.45 -40.93
CA VAL A 620 23.34 14.56 -42.11
C VAL A 620 24.63 14.90 -42.85
N ALA A 621 25.48 13.89 -43.08
CA ALA A 621 26.73 14.09 -43.80
C ALA A 621 26.46 14.50 -45.27
N PRO A 622 27.28 15.40 -45.84
CA PRO A 622 27.21 15.72 -47.26
C PRO A 622 27.52 14.46 -48.08
N THR A 623 26.72 14.19 -49.10
CA THR A 623 26.96 13.08 -50.05
C THR A 623 27.24 13.65 -51.43
N ILE A 624 28.31 13.19 -52.08
CA ILE A 624 28.62 13.56 -53.46
C ILE A 624 28.13 12.43 -54.37
N THR A 625 27.27 12.75 -55.33
CA THR A 625 26.78 11.79 -56.32
C THR A 625 27.51 11.90 -57.65
N SER A 626 27.92 13.11 -58.03
CA SER A 626 28.68 13.36 -59.25
C SER A 626 29.39 14.72 -59.19
N PHE A 627 30.30 14.94 -60.13
CA PHE A 627 30.88 16.26 -60.38
C PHE A 627 31.13 16.44 -61.87
N THR A 628 30.93 17.65 -62.37
CA THR A 628 31.08 17.98 -63.79
C THR A 628 31.78 19.34 -63.97
N PRO A 629 32.75 19.44 -64.89
CA PRO A 629 33.33 18.34 -65.68
C PRO A 629 34.14 17.36 -64.81
N SER A 630 34.28 16.11 -65.23
CA SER A 630 35.03 15.07 -64.50
C SER A 630 36.55 15.21 -64.59
N SER A 631 37.03 16.13 -65.43
CA SER A 631 38.44 16.50 -65.58
C SER A 631 38.55 17.99 -65.95
N GLY A 632 39.58 18.66 -65.47
CA GLY A 632 39.85 20.05 -65.81
C GLY A 632 41.25 20.48 -65.37
N ARG A 633 41.78 21.54 -66.00
CA ARG A 633 43.03 22.19 -65.56
C ARG A 633 42.81 22.88 -64.21
N VAL A 634 43.90 23.16 -63.49
CA VAL A 634 43.88 24.04 -62.30
C VAL A 634 43.14 25.35 -62.62
N GLY A 635 42.24 25.76 -61.71
CA GLY A 635 41.36 26.92 -61.84
C GLY A 635 40.09 26.68 -62.66
N ALA A 636 39.88 25.48 -63.24
CA ALA A 636 38.62 25.15 -63.91
C ALA A 636 37.47 25.10 -62.88
N SER A 637 36.31 25.63 -63.26
CA SER A 637 35.08 25.54 -62.46
C SER A 637 34.52 24.12 -62.52
N VAL A 638 34.16 23.57 -61.37
CA VAL A 638 33.56 22.25 -61.19
C VAL A 638 32.27 22.41 -60.40
N THR A 639 31.17 21.86 -60.90
CA THR A 639 29.94 21.70 -60.14
C THR A 639 29.93 20.31 -59.53
N ILE A 640 29.93 20.24 -58.20
CA ILE A 640 29.72 19.03 -57.41
C ILE A 640 28.23 18.92 -57.14
N SER A 641 27.62 17.79 -57.52
CA SER A 641 26.22 17.47 -57.27
C SER A 641 26.10 16.41 -56.19
N GLY A 642 25.05 16.52 -55.38
CA GLY A 642 24.91 15.68 -54.19
C GLY A 642 23.70 16.06 -53.33
N ALA A 643 23.81 15.85 -52.02
CA ALA A 643 22.82 16.23 -51.03
C ALA A 643 23.47 16.66 -49.71
N ASN A 644 22.74 17.44 -48.90
CA ASN A 644 23.17 17.99 -47.60
C ASN A 644 24.41 18.89 -47.71
N PHE A 645 24.47 19.72 -48.75
CA PHE A 645 25.56 20.67 -48.94
C PHE A 645 25.36 22.00 -48.21
N MET A 646 24.15 22.30 -47.74
CA MET A 646 23.92 23.48 -46.90
C MET A 646 24.73 23.35 -45.60
N GLY A 647 25.67 24.28 -45.38
CA GLY A 647 26.58 24.25 -44.23
C GLY A 647 27.89 23.49 -44.46
N ALA A 648 28.18 23.04 -45.69
CA ALA A 648 29.51 22.54 -46.04
C ALA A 648 30.60 23.57 -45.66
N THR A 649 31.62 23.13 -44.93
CA THR A 649 32.70 23.99 -44.42
C THR A 649 33.98 23.90 -45.24
N ALA A 650 34.16 22.83 -46.02
CA ALA A 650 35.30 22.62 -46.88
C ALA A 650 34.96 21.73 -48.08
N VAL A 651 35.64 21.99 -49.20
CA VAL A 651 35.77 21.06 -50.33
C VAL A 651 37.25 20.78 -50.51
N THR A 652 37.63 19.50 -50.64
CA THR A 652 39.04 19.13 -50.87
C THR A 652 39.18 18.25 -52.11
N PHE A 653 40.27 18.45 -52.84
CA PHE A 653 40.71 17.60 -53.94
C PHE A 653 42.00 16.90 -53.52
N ASN A 654 41.97 15.58 -53.32
CA ASN A 654 43.12 14.80 -52.84
C ASN A 654 43.77 15.40 -51.57
N GLY A 655 42.97 15.98 -50.66
CA GLY A 655 43.45 16.64 -49.44
C GLY A 655 43.79 18.13 -49.58
N SER A 656 43.88 18.69 -50.79
CA SER A 656 44.07 20.12 -51.00
C SER A 656 42.73 20.88 -50.94
N THR A 657 42.61 21.86 -50.05
CA THR A 657 41.41 22.69 -49.91
C THR A 657 41.15 23.54 -51.16
N ALA A 658 39.90 23.57 -51.62
CA ALA A 658 39.45 24.38 -52.73
C ALA A 658 38.48 25.48 -52.27
N ALA A 659 38.53 26.64 -52.94
CA ALA A 659 37.48 27.65 -52.79
C ALA A 659 36.17 27.12 -53.39
N PHE A 660 35.06 27.34 -52.70
CA PHE A 660 33.76 26.87 -53.14
C PHE A 660 32.63 27.82 -52.73
N THR A 661 31.49 27.64 -53.38
CA THR A 661 30.23 28.31 -53.07
C THR A 661 29.14 27.24 -53.08
N VAL A 662 28.41 27.11 -51.98
CA VAL A 662 27.21 26.28 -51.93
C VAL A 662 26.12 27.02 -52.69
N THR A 663 25.72 26.50 -53.86
CA THR A 663 24.71 27.12 -54.72
C THR A 663 23.30 26.64 -54.39
N SER A 664 23.18 25.42 -53.87
CA SER A 664 21.96 24.85 -53.29
C SER A 664 22.34 23.71 -52.35
N ASP A 665 21.37 23.13 -51.63
CA ASP A 665 21.60 21.93 -50.83
C ASP A 665 22.08 20.71 -51.64
N THR A 666 21.92 20.76 -52.96
CA THR A 666 22.29 19.67 -53.87
C THR A 666 23.42 20.04 -54.84
N ALA A 667 23.95 21.27 -54.78
CA ALA A 667 25.00 21.72 -55.67
C ALA A 667 26.01 22.66 -55.01
N ILE A 668 27.30 22.31 -55.14
CA ILE A 668 28.43 23.17 -54.81
C ILE A 668 29.15 23.54 -56.09
N GLN A 669 29.44 24.82 -56.30
CA GLN A 669 30.39 25.27 -57.31
C GLN A 669 31.76 25.48 -56.67
N THR A 670 32.80 24.87 -57.22
CA THR A 670 34.18 24.98 -56.73
C THR A 670 35.14 25.16 -57.91
N THR A 671 36.41 25.38 -57.62
CA THR A 671 37.47 25.45 -58.64
C THR A 671 38.56 24.44 -58.33
N VAL A 672 39.13 23.81 -59.36
CA VAL A 672 40.24 22.87 -59.19
C VAL A 672 41.42 23.62 -58.55
N PRO A 673 41.84 23.29 -57.31
CA PRO A 673 42.90 24.03 -56.62
C PRO A 673 44.24 23.76 -57.29
N ALA A 674 45.19 24.69 -57.13
CA ALA A 674 46.58 24.39 -57.44
C ALA A 674 47.06 23.31 -56.47
N VAL A 675 47.61 22.22 -56.98
CA VAL A 675 48.18 21.15 -56.16
C VAL A 675 49.36 21.74 -55.37
N GLN A 676 49.40 21.56 -54.06
CA GLN A 676 50.60 21.81 -53.26
C GLN A 676 51.56 20.64 -53.36
#